data_AF-A0A1E4HXK7-F1
#
_entry.id   AF-A0A1E4HXK7-F1
#
_cell.length_a   1.000
_cell.length_b   1.000
_cell.length_c   1.000
_cell.angle_alpha   90.00
_cell.angle_beta   90.00
_cell.angle_gamma   90.00
#
_symmetry.space_group_name_H-M   'P 1'
#
loop_
_entity.id
_entity.type
_entity.pdbx_description
1 polymer ?
#
loop_
_entity_poly.entity_id
_entity_poly.type
_entity_poly.pdbx_seq_one_letter_code
_entity_poly.pdbx_strand_id
1 'polypeptide(L)'
;DGDGPDIPLGIYCRASLAEHMDAERMFTETKQGFGFYHRNFGVRYPFGKYDQLFVPEFNAGAMENAGAVTFLEDYVFRSRVTRFLYERRAETILHEMAHMWFGDLVTMRWWNDLWLNESFATWASVICQADATEYTNAWTTFANVEKSWAYRQDQLPSTHPVAADIPDLQAVEVNFDGITYAKGASVLKQLVAYVGLDAFMTGLRAYFEAHAWGNATFEDLLGALEKASGRDLSDWGAQWLRTTGLNMLRPSFDVDEQGRIVRFEVVQGGARPGAGELRTHRIAVGVYDDEPRDDDAKGSPRLVRTHRVEVDVTGERTPVPDLIGVPRGKLVLVNDDDLTYCALRLDPDSLTVLVDRIGDIAEPLPRTLCWSAAWEMTREAELKARDFVSLVAGGFGGETEIGVVQRLLMQAQTSVASYADEGWAADRGWPLLVDALRFRLDTAPPGSDAQLSVVNSLAACVLDDATLERMHGWLLDVDVPKGLSVDTDMRWRLLQALAAHGKATDAEIDEELERDPTSTGRRQAERARALVPTAEAKATAWERAVHDDDIPNAVNEAIIGGFAHPGQRHLLVPYVERYFAEVAEVWERRTSERAQSVVLGLFPSWAVEKSTVDAADAWLADESHPPALRRLVSEGRAGIVRALAAREFDRS
;
A
#
# COMPACT_ATOMS: atom_id res chain seq x y z
N ASP A 1 -31.53 -5.32 -12.00
CA ASP A 1 -32.78 -4.52 -11.99
C ASP A 1 -33.38 -4.52 -13.39
N GLY A 2 -34.50 -5.24 -13.55
CA GLY A 2 -35.03 -5.75 -14.83
C GLY A 2 -35.76 -4.76 -15.75
N ASP A 3 -35.49 -3.46 -15.64
CA ASP A 3 -36.17 -2.41 -16.42
C ASP A 3 -35.29 -1.79 -17.52
N GLY A 4 -34.25 -2.49 -17.98
CA GLY A 4 -33.39 -2.03 -19.08
C GLY A 4 -32.83 -3.19 -19.91
N PRO A 5 -32.28 -2.92 -21.12
CA PRO A 5 -31.68 -3.96 -21.95
C PRO A 5 -30.54 -4.66 -21.20
N ASP A 6 -30.37 -5.95 -21.47
CA ASP A 6 -29.24 -6.73 -20.95
C ASP A 6 -27.92 -6.06 -21.37
N ILE A 7 -26.94 -6.06 -20.46
CA ILE A 7 -25.59 -5.55 -20.72
C ILE A 7 -24.73 -6.74 -21.12
N PRO A 8 -24.29 -6.88 -22.39
CA PRO A 8 -23.37 -7.92 -22.78
C PRO A 8 -22.03 -7.75 -22.06
N LEU A 9 -21.50 -8.85 -21.50
CA LEU A 9 -20.22 -8.87 -20.79
C LEU A 9 -19.20 -9.70 -21.58
N GLY A 10 -17.99 -9.18 -21.76
CA GLY A 10 -16.87 -9.88 -22.41
C GLY A 10 -15.60 -9.87 -21.55
N ILE A 11 -14.83 -10.97 -21.58
CA ILE A 11 -13.49 -11.05 -20.99
C ILE A 11 -12.53 -11.56 -22.07
N TYR A 12 -11.43 -10.85 -22.28
CA TYR A 12 -10.45 -11.12 -23.33
C TYR A 12 -9.04 -11.21 -22.73
N CYS A 13 -8.28 -12.20 -23.17
CA CYS A 13 -6.85 -12.34 -22.88
C CYS A 13 -6.14 -13.01 -24.06
N ARG A 14 -4.80 -13.10 -24.01
CA ARG A 14 -4.03 -13.88 -24.98
C ARG A 14 -4.44 -15.35 -24.93
N ALA A 15 -4.46 -16.03 -26.07
CA ALA A 15 -4.83 -17.45 -26.15
C ALA A 15 -3.99 -18.35 -25.23
N SER A 16 -2.71 -18.00 -25.00
CA SER A 16 -1.80 -18.71 -24.08
C SER A 16 -2.16 -18.55 -22.60
N LEU A 17 -3.03 -17.61 -22.24
CA LEU A 17 -3.50 -17.37 -20.87
C LEU A 17 -4.94 -17.85 -20.66
N ALA A 18 -5.62 -18.29 -21.72
CA ALA A 18 -7.05 -18.61 -21.67
C ALA A 18 -7.39 -19.73 -20.67
N GLU A 19 -6.50 -20.71 -20.48
CA GLU A 19 -6.68 -21.79 -19.49
C GLU A 19 -6.54 -21.31 -18.04
N HIS A 20 -5.89 -20.18 -17.82
CA HIS A 20 -5.67 -19.57 -16.50
C HIS A 20 -6.73 -18.49 -16.17
N MET A 21 -7.64 -18.20 -17.11
CA MET A 21 -8.62 -17.14 -16.94
C MET A 21 -9.74 -17.55 -15.97
N ASP A 22 -9.86 -16.82 -14.86
CA ASP A 22 -10.87 -17.01 -13.82
C ASP A 22 -12.18 -16.26 -14.16
N ALA A 23 -12.77 -16.58 -15.31
CA ALA A 23 -13.87 -15.81 -15.90
C ALA A 23 -15.14 -15.83 -15.03
N GLU A 24 -15.46 -16.94 -14.37
CA GLU A 24 -16.68 -17.06 -13.56
C GLU A 24 -16.65 -16.14 -12.33
N ARG A 25 -15.52 -16.10 -11.63
CA ARG A 25 -15.31 -15.19 -10.49
C ARG A 25 -15.43 -13.74 -10.94
N MET A 26 -14.71 -13.40 -12.00
CA MET A 26 -14.73 -12.05 -12.57
C MET A 26 -16.12 -11.60 -12.99
N PHE A 27 -16.87 -12.44 -13.71
CA PHE A 27 -18.26 -12.11 -14.06
C PHE A 27 -19.16 -11.97 -12.82
N THR A 28 -18.90 -12.72 -11.75
CA THR A 28 -19.63 -12.59 -10.48
C THR A 28 -19.36 -11.24 -9.83
N GLU A 29 -18.09 -10.87 -9.68
CA GLU A 29 -17.63 -9.60 -9.11
C GLU A 29 -18.15 -8.41 -9.94
N THR A 30 -18.09 -8.49 -11.28
CA THR A 30 -18.66 -7.47 -12.17
C THR A 30 -20.17 -7.32 -11.99
N LYS A 31 -20.94 -8.42 -11.89
CA LYS A 31 -22.40 -8.33 -11.68
C LYS A 31 -22.75 -7.76 -10.31
N GLN A 32 -21.97 -8.09 -9.28
CA GLN A 32 -22.10 -7.48 -7.94
C GLN A 32 -21.84 -5.98 -7.99
N GLY A 33 -20.77 -5.55 -8.68
CA GLY A 33 -20.44 -4.15 -8.94
C GLY A 33 -21.59 -3.39 -9.61
N PHE A 34 -22.13 -3.92 -10.71
CA PHE A 34 -23.31 -3.31 -11.36
C PHE A 34 -24.50 -3.20 -10.42
N GLY A 35 -24.78 -4.25 -9.64
CA GLY A 35 -25.84 -4.23 -8.64
C GLY A 35 -25.66 -3.11 -7.62
N PHE A 36 -24.44 -2.93 -7.12
CA PHE A 36 -24.11 -1.87 -6.17
C PHE A 36 -24.24 -0.47 -6.81
N TYR A 37 -23.54 -0.22 -7.92
CA TYR A 37 -23.51 1.11 -8.53
C TYR A 37 -24.87 1.56 -9.04
N HIS A 38 -25.67 0.68 -9.65
CA HIS A 38 -27.02 1.01 -10.09
C HIS A 38 -27.91 1.46 -8.92
N ARG A 39 -27.88 0.73 -7.80
CA ARG A 39 -28.70 1.05 -6.62
C ARG A 39 -28.25 2.35 -5.96
N ASN A 40 -26.95 2.56 -5.83
CA ASN A 40 -26.41 3.66 -5.04
C ASN A 40 -26.32 4.97 -5.81
N PHE A 41 -25.87 4.93 -7.07
CA PHE A 41 -25.74 6.11 -7.92
C PHE A 41 -27.03 6.50 -8.63
N GLY A 42 -28.04 5.63 -8.63
CA GLY A 42 -29.37 5.93 -9.18
C GLY A 42 -29.42 6.04 -10.71
N VAL A 43 -28.31 5.73 -11.39
CA VAL A 43 -28.19 5.74 -12.84
C VAL A 43 -27.73 4.37 -13.31
N ARG A 44 -28.43 3.78 -14.29
CA ARG A 44 -28.03 2.51 -14.91
C ARG A 44 -26.80 2.74 -15.82
N TYR A 45 -25.92 1.74 -15.89
CA TYR A 45 -24.80 1.71 -16.82
C TYR A 45 -25.22 2.13 -18.24
N PRO A 46 -24.61 3.18 -18.83
CA PRO A 46 -25.12 3.78 -20.06
C PRO A 46 -24.45 3.27 -21.35
N PHE A 47 -23.33 2.53 -21.28
CA PHE A 47 -22.49 2.27 -22.45
C PHE A 47 -22.68 0.88 -23.07
N GLY A 48 -23.87 0.50 -23.52
CA GLY A 48 -24.09 -0.65 -24.42
C GLY A 48 -23.61 -2.06 -23.97
N LYS A 49 -22.30 -2.31 -23.95
CA LYS A 49 -21.60 -3.54 -23.51
C LYS A 49 -20.50 -3.20 -22.49
N TYR A 50 -20.05 -4.18 -21.71
CA TYR A 50 -18.91 -4.04 -20.82
C TYR A 50 -17.88 -5.14 -21.06
N ASP A 51 -16.77 -4.79 -21.72
CA ASP A 51 -15.68 -5.72 -22.00
C ASP A 51 -14.47 -5.44 -21.08
N GLN A 52 -13.83 -6.51 -20.63
CA GLN A 52 -12.59 -6.50 -19.84
C GLN A 52 -11.46 -7.13 -20.67
N LEU A 53 -10.39 -6.37 -20.94
CA LEU A 53 -9.31 -6.76 -21.85
C LEU A 53 -7.97 -6.83 -21.09
N PHE A 54 -7.45 -8.04 -20.89
CA PHE A 54 -6.14 -8.26 -20.27
C PHE A 54 -5.03 -8.19 -21.31
N VAL A 55 -4.21 -7.14 -21.22
CA VAL A 55 -3.23 -6.76 -22.26
C VAL A 55 -1.78 -6.85 -21.77
N PRO A 56 -0.83 -7.29 -22.63
CA PRO A 56 0.60 -7.28 -22.32
C PRO A 56 1.20 -5.88 -22.48
N GLU A 57 2.36 -5.63 -21.83
CA GLU A 57 3.12 -4.37 -21.93
C GLU A 57 2.25 -3.12 -21.71
N PHE A 58 1.51 -3.13 -20.60
CA PHE A 58 0.62 -2.05 -20.22
C PHE A 58 1.25 -1.25 -19.08
N ASN A 59 1.43 0.06 -19.28
CA ASN A 59 2.15 0.92 -18.34
C ASN A 59 1.33 1.25 -17.08
N ALA A 60 0.00 1.15 -17.16
CA ALA A 60 -0.91 1.37 -16.03
C ALA A 60 -1.38 0.03 -15.44
N GLY A 61 -2.05 0.08 -14.29
CA GLY A 61 -2.70 -1.10 -13.72
C GLY A 61 -3.95 -1.50 -14.52
N ALA A 62 -4.76 -0.51 -14.88
CA ALA A 62 -5.95 -0.62 -15.70
C ALA A 62 -6.29 0.74 -16.36
N MET A 63 -7.32 0.79 -17.21
CA MET A 63 -7.84 2.04 -17.81
C MET A 63 -9.31 1.87 -18.21
N GLU A 64 -10.09 2.90 -17.87
CA GLU A 64 -11.54 2.92 -17.81
C GLU A 64 -12.26 3.16 -19.15
N ASN A 65 -11.67 2.79 -20.29
CA ASN A 65 -12.28 3.12 -21.59
C ASN A 65 -13.73 2.60 -21.70
N ALA A 66 -14.70 3.49 -21.83
CA ALA A 66 -16.14 3.17 -21.82
C ALA A 66 -16.49 1.98 -22.73
N GLY A 67 -16.91 0.87 -22.11
CA GLY A 67 -17.32 -0.37 -22.78
C GLY A 67 -16.18 -1.28 -23.26
N ALA A 68 -14.92 -0.91 -23.03
CA ALA A 68 -13.72 -1.68 -23.37
C ALA A 68 -12.58 -1.42 -22.37
N VAL A 69 -12.78 -1.80 -21.11
CA VAL A 69 -11.84 -1.58 -20.01
C VAL A 69 -10.60 -2.46 -20.16
N THR A 70 -9.41 -1.90 -20.04
CA THR A 70 -8.14 -2.64 -20.17
C THR A 70 -7.50 -2.88 -18.81
N PHE A 71 -6.89 -4.06 -18.62
CA PHE A 71 -6.20 -4.46 -17.39
C PHE A 71 -4.82 -5.03 -17.70
N LEU A 72 -3.87 -4.86 -16.78
CA LEU A 72 -2.58 -5.56 -16.84
C LEU A 72 -2.80 -7.08 -16.84
N GLU A 73 -2.16 -7.81 -17.76
CA GLU A 73 -2.34 -9.27 -17.86
C GLU A 73 -1.83 -10.06 -16.66
N ASP A 74 -0.99 -9.47 -15.80
CA ASP A 74 -0.49 -10.10 -14.57
C ASP A 74 -1.62 -10.38 -13.54
N TYR A 75 -2.82 -9.82 -13.74
CA TYR A 75 -4.05 -10.20 -13.03
C TYR A 75 -4.63 -11.57 -13.45
N VAL A 76 -4.05 -12.22 -14.48
CA VAL A 76 -4.35 -13.59 -14.89
C VAL A 76 -3.33 -14.53 -14.26
N PHE A 77 -3.67 -15.12 -13.11
CA PHE A 77 -2.75 -15.90 -12.28
C PHE A 77 -2.51 -17.31 -12.84
N ARG A 78 -1.25 -17.63 -13.16
CA ARG A 78 -0.84 -18.95 -13.68
C ARG A 78 -0.50 -19.97 -12.59
N SER A 79 -0.16 -19.46 -11.41
CA SER A 79 0.25 -20.24 -10.23
C SER A 79 -0.61 -19.86 -9.03
N ARG A 80 -0.46 -20.59 -7.93
CA ARG A 80 -1.20 -20.30 -6.71
C ARG A 80 -0.81 -18.91 -6.17
N VAL A 81 -1.81 -18.07 -5.94
CA VAL A 81 -1.68 -16.77 -5.26
C VAL A 81 -2.46 -16.73 -3.95
N THR A 82 -2.17 -15.76 -3.10
CA THR A 82 -2.94 -15.52 -1.86
C THR A 82 -4.30 -14.89 -2.18
N ARG A 83 -5.27 -15.03 -1.27
CA ARG A 83 -6.58 -14.35 -1.31
C ARG A 83 -6.45 -12.84 -1.52
N PHE A 84 -5.40 -12.23 -0.97
CA PHE A 84 -5.11 -10.80 -1.16
C PHE A 84 -4.96 -10.41 -2.63
N LEU A 85 -4.34 -11.24 -3.48
CA LEU A 85 -4.20 -10.90 -4.90
C LEU A 85 -5.53 -11.00 -5.66
N TYR A 86 -6.43 -11.91 -5.26
CA TYR A 86 -7.81 -11.92 -5.78
C TYR A 86 -8.60 -10.70 -5.33
N GLU A 87 -8.45 -10.29 -4.07
CA GLU A 87 -9.06 -9.07 -3.52
C GLU A 87 -8.57 -7.82 -4.26
N ARG A 88 -7.26 -7.68 -4.50
CA ARG A 88 -6.71 -6.57 -5.29
C ARG A 88 -7.24 -6.55 -6.72
N ARG A 89 -7.35 -7.71 -7.38
CA ARG A 89 -7.94 -7.80 -8.72
C ARG A 89 -9.40 -7.34 -8.73
N ALA A 90 -10.19 -7.81 -7.76
CA ALA A 90 -11.59 -7.41 -7.63
C ALA A 90 -11.73 -5.91 -7.37
N GLU A 91 -10.88 -5.33 -6.50
CA GLU A 91 -10.84 -3.89 -6.25
C GLU A 91 -10.54 -3.11 -7.54
N THR A 92 -9.51 -3.50 -8.30
CA THR A 92 -9.20 -2.86 -9.59
C THR A 92 -10.37 -2.95 -10.57
N ILE A 93 -11.03 -4.11 -10.70
CA ILE A 93 -12.23 -4.24 -11.56
C ILE A 93 -13.33 -3.27 -11.11
N LEU A 94 -13.58 -3.18 -9.80
CA LEU A 94 -14.62 -2.31 -9.25
C LEU A 94 -14.27 -0.83 -9.38
N HIS A 95 -12.99 -0.46 -9.30
CA HIS A 95 -12.46 0.89 -9.56
C HIS A 95 -12.77 1.31 -11.00
N GLU A 96 -12.37 0.49 -11.98
CA GLU A 96 -12.67 0.76 -13.39
C GLU A 96 -14.17 0.81 -13.68
N MET A 97 -14.97 -0.01 -12.99
CA MET A 97 -16.42 0.05 -13.10
C MET A 97 -16.99 1.36 -12.55
N ALA A 98 -16.42 1.92 -11.47
CA ALA A 98 -16.88 3.18 -10.90
C ALA A 98 -16.68 4.36 -11.86
N HIS A 99 -15.62 4.31 -12.67
CA HIS A 99 -15.34 5.32 -13.68
C HIS A 99 -16.42 5.49 -14.75
N MET A 100 -17.21 4.44 -14.99
CA MET A 100 -18.36 4.50 -15.88
C MET A 100 -19.39 5.55 -15.43
N TRP A 101 -19.36 5.96 -14.16
CA TRP A 101 -20.11 7.09 -13.62
C TRP A 101 -19.22 8.31 -13.38
N PHE A 102 -18.11 8.14 -12.67
CA PHE A 102 -17.14 9.20 -12.34
C PHE A 102 -15.95 9.19 -13.31
N GLY A 103 -16.07 9.95 -14.39
CA GLY A 103 -15.08 10.03 -15.46
C GLY A 103 -15.74 9.97 -16.82
N ASP A 104 -16.54 8.94 -17.07
CA ASP A 104 -17.18 8.75 -18.39
C ASP A 104 -18.56 9.42 -18.49
N LEU A 105 -19.46 9.16 -17.54
CA LEU A 105 -20.80 9.76 -17.56
C LEU A 105 -20.76 11.23 -17.15
N VAL A 106 -19.98 11.54 -16.11
CA VAL A 106 -19.70 12.92 -15.67
C VAL A 106 -18.19 13.08 -15.59
N THR A 107 -17.64 13.94 -16.43
CA THR A 107 -16.19 14.15 -16.54
C THR A 107 -15.80 15.47 -15.88
N MET A 108 -14.66 15.52 -15.18
CA MET A 108 -14.12 16.79 -14.68
C MET A 108 -13.96 17.82 -15.81
N ARG A 109 -14.11 19.12 -15.50
CA ARG A 109 -13.93 20.18 -16.52
C ARG A 109 -12.48 20.31 -16.99
N TRP A 110 -11.53 20.09 -16.08
CA TRP A 110 -10.10 20.18 -16.34
C TRP A 110 -9.31 19.32 -15.36
N TRP A 111 -8.05 19.03 -15.69
CA TRP A 111 -7.17 18.11 -14.97
C TRP A 111 -6.88 18.52 -13.51
N ASN A 112 -7.04 19.78 -13.14
CA ASN A 112 -6.93 20.21 -11.72
C ASN A 112 -7.94 19.49 -10.80
N ASP A 113 -9.03 18.98 -11.38
CA ASP A 113 -10.02 18.15 -10.69
C ASP A 113 -9.90 16.66 -11.04
N LEU A 114 -8.76 16.20 -11.59
CA LEU A 114 -8.52 14.78 -11.90
C LEU A 114 -8.73 13.88 -10.67
N TRP A 115 -8.31 14.36 -9.50
CA TRP A 115 -8.53 13.68 -8.22
C TRP A 115 -10.03 13.35 -8.00
N LEU A 116 -10.96 14.16 -8.53
CA LEU A 116 -12.39 13.90 -8.40
C LEU A 116 -12.77 12.59 -9.09
N ASN A 117 -12.13 12.21 -10.18
CA ASN A 117 -12.42 10.93 -10.82
C ASN A 117 -11.73 9.79 -10.05
N GLU A 118 -10.42 9.93 -9.82
CA GLU A 118 -9.59 8.84 -9.29
C GLU A 118 -9.86 8.53 -7.82
N SER A 119 -9.93 9.56 -6.97
CA SER A 119 -10.25 9.39 -5.56
C SER A 119 -11.64 8.82 -5.37
N PHE A 120 -12.62 9.24 -6.18
CA PHE A 120 -13.97 8.70 -6.11
C PHE A 120 -14.03 7.26 -6.56
N ALA A 121 -13.39 6.92 -7.67
CA ALA A 121 -13.33 5.54 -8.15
C ALA A 121 -12.68 4.63 -7.10
N THR A 122 -11.59 5.07 -6.45
CA THR A 122 -10.95 4.32 -5.36
C THR A 122 -11.84 4.21 -4.13
N TRP A 123 -12.52 5.28 -3.70
CA TRP A 123 -13.45 5.19 -2.57
C TRP A 123 -14.64 4.26 -2.89
N ALA A 124 -15.20 4.40 -4.09
CA ALA A 124 -16.36 3.66 -4.59
C ALA A 124 -16.03 2.17 -4.76
N SER A 125 -14.83 1.83 -5.22
CA SER A 125 -14.36 0.46 -5.36
C SER A 125 -14.33 -0.23 -4.00
N VAL A 126 -13.77 0.40 -2.97
CA VAL A 126 -13.62 -0.19 -1.64
C VAL A 126 -14.97 -0.35 -0.93
N ILE A 127 -15.86 0.65 -0.99
CA ILE A 127 -17.21 0.49 -0.41
C ILE A 127 -18.03 -0.55 -1.16
N CYS A 128 -17.96 -0.59 -2.50
CA CYS A 128 -18.62 -1.62 -3.30
C CYS A 128 -18.09 -3.01 -2.95
N GLN A 129 -16.78 -3.13 -2.80
CA GLN A 129 -16.14 -4.38 -2.44
C GLN A 129 -16.61 -4.86 -1.06
N ALA A 130 -16.59 -3.99 -0.04
CA ALA A 130 -17.02 -4.33 1.31
C ALA A 130 -18.51 -4.73 1.37
N ASP A 131 -19.38 -4.04 0.63
CA ASP A 131 -20.84 -4.18 0.76
C ASP A 131 -21.46 -5.20 -0.20
N ALA A 132 -20.84 -5.46 -1.36
CA ALA A 132 -21.45 -6.22 -2.45
C ALA A 132 -20.73 -7.54 -2.78
N THR A 133 -19.54 -7.78 -2.23
CA THR A 133 -18.70 -8.94 -2.58
C THR A 133 -18.35 -9.78 -1.35
N GLU A 134 -17.51 -10.81 -1.53
CA GLU A 134 -17.03 -11.65 -0.42
C GLU A 134 -15.93 -10.99 0.44
N TYR A 135 -15.40 -9.82 0.04
CA TYR A 135 -14.30 -9.14 0.74
C TYR A 135 -14.83 -8.09 1.72
N THR A 136 -15.58 -8.52 2.73
CA THR A 136 -16.22 -7.63 3.71
C THR A 136 -15.22 -6.78 4.53
N ASN A 137 -13.94 -7.18 4.56
CA ASN A 137 -12.87 -6.48 5.27
C ASN A 137 -12.06 -5.53 4.37
N ALA A 138 -12.54 -5.19 3.17
CA ALA A 138 -11.80 -4.35 2.21
C ALA A 138 -11.27 -3.03 2.79
N TRP A 139 -11.97 -2.41 3.75
CA TRP A 139 -11.49 -1.22 4.46
C TRP A 139 -10.22 -1.46 5.30
N THR A 140 -10.00 -2.69 5.77
CA THR A 140 -8.75 -3.09 6.43
C THR A 140 -7.60 -3.11 5.41
N THR A 141 -7.85 -3.70 4.24
CA THR A 141 -6.88 -3.68 3.13
C THR A 141 -6.57 -2.25 2.71
N PHE A 142 -7.60 -1.41 2.57
CA PHE A 142 -7.48 0.02 2.28
C PHE A 142 -6.56 0.77 3.25
N ALA A 143 -6.76 0.57 4.56
CA ALA A 143 -5.94 1.20 5.59
C ALA A 143 -4.47 0.73 5.53
N ASN A 144 -4.24 -0.54 5.18
CA ASN A 144 -2.92 -1.15 5.17
C ASN A 144 -2.11 -0.87 3.90
N VAL A 145 -2.77 -0.76 2.74
CA VAL A 145 -2.12 -0.65 1.43
C VAL A 145 -2.19 0.77 0.90
N GLU A 146 -3.39 1.23 0.53
CA GLU A 146 -3.64 2.52 -0.11
C GLU A 146 -3.26 3.66 0.83
N LYS A 147 -3.82 3.65 2.05
CA LYS A 147 -3.56 4.72 3.02
C LYS A 147 -2.11 4.77 3.47
N SER A 148 -1.44 3.63 3.61
CA SER A 148 0.00 3.57 3.89
C SER A 148 0.85 4.15 2.75
N TRP A 149 0.42 3.96 1.49
CA TRP A 149 1.07 4.58 0.34
C TRP A 149 0.86 6.10 0.34
N ALA A 150 -0.36 6.57 0.60
CA ALA A 150 -0.65 7.99 0.77
C ALA A 150 0.20 8.63 1.87
N TYR A 151 0.30 8.00 3.05
CA TYR A 151 1.16 8.49 4.14
C TYR A 151 2.61 8.63 3.70
N ARG A 152 3.12 7.64 2.94
CA ARG A 152 4.47 7.72 2.41
C ARG A 152 4.63 8.94 1.49
N GLN A 153 3.73 9.10 0.53
CA GLN A 153 3.80 10.14 -0.49
C GLN A 153 3.65 11.53 0.11
N ASP A 154 2.68 11.72 1.01
CA ASP A 154 2.37 13.01 1.62
C ASP A 154 3.46 13.49 2.59
N GLN A 155 4.37 12.60 3.02
CA GLN A 155 5.55 12.94 3.82
C GLN A 155 6.83 13.13 2.99
N LEU A 156 6.76 13.11 1.65
CA LEU A 156 7.91 13.41 0.78
C LEU A 156 8.01 14.92 0.53
N PRO A 157 9.20 15.43 0.15
CA PRO A 157 9.38 16.84 -0.24
C PRO A 157 8.54 17.24 -1.45
N SER A 158 8.08 16.27 -2.23
CA SER A 158 7.23 16.42 -3.40
C SER A 158 5.73 16.42 -3.08
N THR A 159 5.35 16.41 -1.79
CA THR A 159 3.93 16.50 -1.41
C THR A 159 3.24 17.68 -2.09
N HIS A 160 1.97 17.48 -2.42
CA HIS A 160 1.11 18.50 -2.98
C HIS A 160 -0.31 18.37 -2.42
N PRO A 161 -1.14 19.43 -2.54
CA PRO A 161 -2.55 19.34 -2.20
C PRO A 161 -3.26 18.33 -3.13
N VAL A 162 -4.37 17.75 -2.67
CA VAL A 162 -5.18 16.83 -3.51
C VAL A 162 -5.68 17.56 -4.76
N ALA A 163 -6.15 18.80 -4.60
CA ALA A 163 -6.42 19.71 -5.71
C ALA A 163 -5.14 20.50 -6.04
N ALA A 164 -4.28 19.95 -6.88
CA ALA A 164 -3.03 20.56 -7.31
C ALA A 164 -3.17 21.31 -8.65
N ASP A 165 -2.37 22.37 -8.83
CA ASP A 165 -2.23 23.04 -10.11
C ASP A 165 -1.48 22.13 -11.10
N ILE A 166 -2.09 21.89 -12.26
CA ILE A 166 -1.54 21.05 -13.33
C ILE A 166 -1.33 21.93 -14.57
N PRO A 167 -0.12 22.52 -14.74
CA PRO A 167 0.15 23.45 -15.84
C PRO A 167 0.44 22.76 -17.18
N ASP A 168 0.92 21.51 -17.17
CA ASP A 168 1.30 20.75 -18.36
C ASP A 168 1.12 19.23 -18.17
N LEU A 169 1.38 18.46 -19.23
CA LEU A 169 1.20 17.00 -19.25
C LEU A 169 2.23 16.25 -18.38
N GLN A 170 3.45 16.74 -18.24
CA GLN A 170 4.45 16.09 -17.39
C GLN A 170 4.06 16.19 -15.91
N ALA A 171 3.45 17.32 -15.53
CA ALA A 171 2.87 17.49 -14.21
C ALA A 171 1.70 16.53 -13.95
N VAL A 172 0.92 16.17 -14.97
CA VAL A 172 -0.11 15.12 -14.84
C VAL A 172 0.53 13.78 -14.49
N GLU A 173 1.53 13.35 -15.26
CA GLU A 173 2.18 12.04 -15.10
C GLU A 173 2.76 11.82 -13.70
N VAL A 174 3.46 12.81 -13.14
CA VAL A 174 4.07 12.68 -11.81
C VAL A 174 3.08 12.86 -10.65
N ASN A 175 1.84 13.30 -10.92
CA ASN A 175 0.79 13.44 -9.91
C ASN A 175 -0.19 12.25 -9.88
N PHE A 176 0.00 11.24 -10.72
CA PHE A 176 -0.64 9.92 -10.54
C PHE A 176 0.05 9.15 -9.41
N ASP A 177 -0.07 9.67 -8.18
CA ASP A 177 0.60 9.14 -7.01
C ASP A 177 -0.37 8.86 -5.84
N GLY A 178 0.19 8.47 -4.69
CA GLY A 178 -0.60 8.10 -3.51
C GLY A 178 -1.44 9.25 -2.95
N ILE A 179 -1.19 10.51 -3.33
CA ILE A 179 -2.00 11.65 -2.93
C ILE A 179 -3.30 11.70 -3.74
N THR A 180 -3.21 11.61 -5.07
CA THR A 180 -4.38 11.70 -5.97
C THR A 180 -5.34 10.54 -5.81
N TYR A 181 -4.84 9.33 -5.57
CA TYR A 181 -5.68 8.14 -5.35
C TYR A 181 -6.06 8.00 -3.87
N ALA A 182 -5.06 7.65 -3.05
CA ALA A 182 -5.32 7.11 -1.72
C ALA A 182 -5.58 8.18 -0.65
N LYS A 183 -4.85 9.32 -0.67
CA LYS A 183 -5.17 10.44 0.23
C LYS A 183 -6.53 11.02 -0.13
N GLY A 184 -6.78 11.28 -1.41
CA GLY A 184 -8.06 11.80 -1.84
C GLY A 184 -9.23 10.84 -1.51
N ALA A 185 -9.08 9.53 -1.71
CA ALA A 185 -10.09 8.54 -1.26
C ALA A 185 -10.28 8.52 0.26
N SER A 186 -9.20 8.67 1.04
CA SER A 186 -9.27 8.77 2.51
C SER A 186 -9.97 10.06 2.97
N VAL A 187 -9.76 11.15 2.23
CA VAL A 187 -10.43 12.43 2.44
C VAL A 187 -11.91 12.35 2.06
N LEU A 188 -12.26 11.63 0.99
CA LEU A 188 -13.66 11.33 0.66
C LEU A 188 -14.32 10.44 1.72
N LYS A 189 -13.61 9.43 2.24
CA LYS A 189 -14.10 8.63 3.37
C LYS A 189 -14.39 9.51 4.59
N GLN A 190 -13.53 10.49 4.87
CA GLN A 190 -13.78 11.51 5.89
C GLN A 190 -15.04 12.32 5.57
N LEU A 191 -15.20 12.79 4.33
CA LEU A 191 -16.37 13.58 3.92
C LEU A 191 -17.65 12.78 4.14
N VAL A 192 -17.67 11.52 3.74
CA VAL A 192 -18.78 10.57 3.95
C VAL A 192 -19.09 10.41 5.43
N ALA A 193 -18.07 10.23 6.28
CA ALA A 193 -18.26 10.15 7.72
C ALA A 193 -18.80 11.47 8.31
N TYR A 194 -18.38 12.62 7.77
CA TYR A 194 -18.82 13.93 8.20
C TYR A 194 -20.29 14.19 7.83
N VAL A 195 -20.69 13.95 6.58
CA VAL A 195 -22.05 14.23 6.10
C VAL A 195 -23.05 13.12 6.40
N GLY A 196 -22.57 11.89 6.63
CA GLY A 196 -23.36 10.68 6.77
C GLY A 196 -23.57 9.95 5.42
N LEU A 197 -23.43 8.63 5.42
CA LEU A 197 -23.48 7.80 4.21
C LEU A 197 -24.78 7.95 3.40
N ASP A 198 -25.94 7.95 4.07
CA ASP A 198 -27.24 8.07 3.39
C ASP A 198 -27.40 9.42 2.70
N ALA A 199 -26.98 10.50 3.38
CA ALA A 199 -26.99 11.85 2.81
C ALA A 199 -25.99 11.96 1.65
N PHE A 200 -24.81 11.35 1.79
CA PHE A 200 -23.81 11.30 0.73
C PHE A 200 -24.36 10.62 -0.54
N MET A 201 -24.93 9.42 -0.40
CA MET A 201 -25.52 8.69 -1.53
C MET A 201 -26.70 9.45 -2.15
N THR A 202 -27.51 10.15 -1.34
CA THR A 202 -28.59 11.01 -1.83
C THR A 202 -28.05 12.17 -2.67
N GLY A 203 -26.98 12.83 -2.20
CA GLY A 203 -26.30 13.90 -2.95
C GLY A 203 -25.69 13.39 -4.25
N LEU A 204 -25.08 12.21 -4.26
CA LEU A 204 -24.51 11.61 -5.47
C LEU A 204 -25.57 11.36 -6.56
N ARG A 205 -26.74 10.83 -6.19
CA ARG A 205 -27.83 10.62 -7.16
C ARG A 205 -28.27 11.94 -7.80
N ALA A 206 -28.43 12.98 -6.99
CA ALA A 206 -28.80 14.31 -7.48
C ALA A 206 -27.72 14.92 -8.38
N TYR A 207 -26.44 14.72 -8.04
CA TYR A 207 -25.31 15.15 -8.85
C TYR A 207 -25.29 14.47 -10.22
N PHE A 208 -25.40 13.14 -10.27
CA PHE A 208 -25.44 12.42 -11.54
C PHE A 208 -26.64 12.78 -12.41
N GLU A 209 -27.82 12.93 -11.81
CA GLU A 209 -29.02 13.37 -12.53
C GLU A 209 -28.82 14.76 -13.17
N ALA A 210 -28.15 15.67 -12.47
CA ALA A 210 -27.94 17.04 -12.94
C ALA A 210 -26.84 17.18 -14.01
N HIS A 211 -25.81 16.32 -13.97
CA HIS A 211 -24.57 16.51 -14.75
C HIS A 211 -24.30 15.41 -15.79
N ALA A 212 -25.15 14.39 -15.91
CA ALA A 212 -24.98 13.30 -16.88
C ALA A 212 -24.71 13.79 -18.30
N TRP A 213 -23.72 13.17 -18.96
CA TRP A 213 -23.25 13.48 -20.32
C TRP A 213 -22.60 14.86 -20.48
N GLY A 214 -22.07 15.40 -19.39
CA GLY A 214 -21.44 16.71 -19.36
C GLY A 214 -20.27 16.77 -18.39
N ASN A 215 -19.83 18.00 -18.13
CA ASN A 215 -18.75 18.28 -17.19
C ASN A 215 -19.26 18.96 -15.92
N ALA A 216 -18.63 18.65 -14.80
CA ALA A 216 -18.92 19.25 -13.49
C ALA A 216 -17.62 19.66 -12.78
N THR A 217 -17.75 20.54 -11.79
CA THR A 217 -16.65 20.90 -10.86
C THR A 217 -16.85 20.24 -9.51
N PHE A 218 -15.83 20.33 -8.65
CA PHE A 218 -15.96 19.87 -7.27
C PHE A 218 -17.00 20.67 -6.46
N GLU A 219 -17.16 21.98 -6.74
CA GLU A 219 -18.21 22.77 -6.07
C GLU A 219 -19.63 22.29 -6.41
N ASP A 220 -19.86 21.80 -7.64
CA ASP A 220 -21.16 21.24 -8.04
C ASP A 220 -21.51 20.01 -7.18
N LEU A 221 -20.53 19.15 -6.91
CA LEU A 221 -20.68 18.01 -6.00
C LEU A 221 -20.91 18.45 -4.56
N LEU A 222 -20.10 19.37 -4.02
CA LEU A 222 -20.27 19.86 -2.66
C LEU A 222 -21.66 20.46 -2.44
N GLY A 223 -22.16 21.27 -3.37
CA GLY A 223 -23.50 21.86 -3.27
C GLY A 223 -24.62 20.80 -3.20
N ALA A 224 -24.47 19.67 -3.91
CA ALA A 224 -25.40 18.55 -3.81
C ALA A 224 -25.33 17.86 -2.42
N LEU A 225 -24.13 17.70 -1.87
CA LEU A 225 -23.90 17.10 -0.55
C LEU A 225 -24.36 18.00 0.60
N GLU A 226 -24.14 19.30 0.54
CA GLU A 226 -24.65 20.28 1.51
C GLU A 226 -26.18 20.25 1.57
N LYS A 227 -26.82 20.26 0.40
CA LYS A 227 -28.28 20.19 0.29
C LYS A 227 -28.85 18.89 0.88
N ALA A 228 -28.18 17.76 0.69
CA ALA A 228 -28.63 16.47 1.18
C ALA A 228 -28.38 16.26 2.67
N SER A 229 -27.25 16.75 3.19
CA SER A 229 -26.82 16.52 4.58
C SER A 229 -27.22 17.62 5.56
N GLY A 230 -27.44 18.84 5.07
CA GLY A 230 -27.66 20.03 5.89
C GLY A 230 -26.40 20.52 6.63
N ARG A 231 -25.22 19.96 6.35
CA ARG A 231 -23.93 20.46 6.88
C ARG A 231 -23.34 21.50 5.92
N ASP A 232 -22.68 22.50 6.50
CA ASP A 232 -21.89 23.48 5.77
C ASP A 232 -20.54 22.86 5.35
N LEU A 233 -20.24 22.89 4.06
CA LEU A 233 -19.01 22.38 3.45
C LEU A 233 -18.21 23.50 2.78
N SER A 234 -18.61 24.77 2.95
CA SER A 234 -17.99 25.95 2.33
C SER A 234 -16.46 26.00 2.54
N ASP A 235 -16.00 25.63 3.73
CA ASP A 235 -14.57 25.63 4.10
C ASP A 235 -13.91 24.25 4.01
N TRP A 236 -14.67 23.20 3.72
CA TRP A 236 -14.15 21.82 3.73
C TRP A 236 -13.10 21.63 2.64
N GLY A 237 -13.38 22.11 1.41
CA GLY A 237 -12.44 22.00 0.29
C GLY A 237 -11.13 22.76 0.54
N ALA A 238 -11.21 23.93 1.19
CA ALA A 238 -10.04 24.69 1.56
C ALA A 238 -9.16 23.95 2.57
N GLN A 239 -9.77 23.29 3.56
CA GLN A 239 -9.04 22.52 4.58
C GLN A 239 -8.44 21.23 4.03
N TRP A 240 -9.17 20.48 3.21
CA TRP A 240 -8.80 19.11 2.88
C TRP A 240 -8.16 18.94 1.51
N LEU A 241 -8.53 19.76 0.53
CA LEU A 241 -8.05 19.60 -0.84
C LEU A 241 -6.92 20.53 -1.20
N ARG A 242 -6.85 21.70 -0.55
CA ARG A 242 -5.89 22.78 -0.88
C ARG A 242 -4.70 22.89 0.08
N THR A 243 -4.54 21.94 0.99
CA THR A 243 -3.42 21.90 1.95
C THR A 243 -2.71 20.54 1.91
N THR A 244 -1.47 20.49 2.40
CA THR A 244 -0.60 19.30 2.36
C THR A 244 -0.40 18.68 3.73
N GLY A 245 0.12 17.45 3.77
CA GLY A 245 0.56 16.81 4.99
C GLY A 245 -0.54 16.32 5.93
N LEU A 246 -0.08 15.68 7.01
CA LEU A 246 -0.87 14.92 7.97
C LEU A 246 -1.02 15.70 9.27
N ASN A 247 -2.24 15.79 9.80
CA ASN A 247 -2.44 16.16 11.19
C ASN A 247 -2.14 14.95 12.09
N MET A 248 -1.34 15.15 13.14
CA MET A 248 -1.16 14.14 14.16
C MET A 248 -2.34 14.19 15.13
N LEU A 249 -2.94 13.03 15.45
CA LEU A 249 -3.98 12.90 16.46
C LEU A 249 -3.51 11.97 17.59
N ARG A 250 -3.68 12.40 18.83
CA ARG A 250 -3.38 11.59 20.02
C ARG A 250 -4.40 11.79 21.14
N PRO A 251 -4.66 10.76 21.96
CA PRO A 251 -5.44 10.93 23.17
C PRO A 251 -4.64 11.68 24.26
N SER A 252 -5.31 12.52 25.04
CA SER A 252 -4.79 13.12 26.27
C SER A 252 -5.86 13.02 27.35
N PHE A 253 -5.63 12.17 28.35
CA PHE A 253 -6.61 11.92 29.39
C PHE A 253 -5.95 11.71 30.76
N ASP A 254 -6.73 11.93 31.80
CA ASP A 254 -6.38 11.64 33.18
C ASP A 254 -7.39 10.64 33.74
N VAL A 255 -6.95 9.80 34.67
CA VAL A 255 -7.79 8.78 35.32
C VAL A 255 -7.83 8.98 36.83
N ASP A 256 -8.94 8.58 37.47
CA ASP A 256 -9.06 8.51 38.93
C ASP A 256 -8.38 7.26 39.52
N GLU A 257 -8.44 7.13 40.86
CA GLU A 257 -7.91 5.98 41.60
C GLU A 257 -8.57 4.65 41.22
N GLN A 258 -9.76 4.67 40.60
CA GLN A 258 -10.49 3.51 40.12
C GLN A 258 -10.21 3.22 38.62
N GLY A 259 -9.31 3.98 37.99
CA GLY A 259 -8.96 3.83 36.58
C GLY A 259 -10.03 4.34 35.61
N ARG A 260 -10.95 5.20 36.06
CA ARG A 260 -11.95 5.84 35.21
C ARG A 260 -11.46 7.18 34.70
N ILE A 261 -11.78 7.49 33.47
CA ILE A 261 -11.41 8.74 32.81
C ILE A 261 -12.12 9.92 33.51
N VAL A 262 -11.35 10.92 33.96
CA VAL A 262 -11.90 12.16 34.56
C VAL A 262 -11.73 13.39 33.66
N ARG A 263 -10.81 13.32 32.70
CA ARG A 263 -10.63 14.28 31.61
C ARG A 263 -10.26 13.49 30.36
N PHE A 264 -10.87 13.81 29.22
CA PHE A 264 -10.43 13.29 27.93
C PHE A 264 -10.46 14.38 26.87
N GLU A 265 -9.36 14.51 26.14
CA GLU A 265 -9.23 15.40 25.00
C GLU A 265 -8.50 14.68 23.87
N VAL A 266 -8.91 14.94 22.63
CA VAL A 266 -8.10 14.61 21.46
C VAL A 266 -7.22 15.82 21.17
N VAL A 267 -5.90 15.58 21.08
CA VAL A 267 -4.91 16.61 20.76
C VAL A 267 -4.54 16.48 19.29
N GLN A 268 -4.72 17.56 18.55
CA GLN A 268 -4.36 17.69 17.15
C GLN A 268 -3.05 18.48 17.01
N GLY A 269 -2.08 17.92 16.29
CA GLY A 269 -0.90 18.64 15.82
C GLY A 269 -1.15 19.30 14.46
N GLY A 270 -0.49 20.44 14.21
CA GLY A 270 -0.49 21.09 12.91
C GLY A 270 0.01 20.15 11.80
N ALA A 271 -0.55 20.29 10.60
CA ALA A 271 -0.24 19.42 9.47
C ALA A 271 1.25 19.47 9.11
N ARG A 272 1.87 18.30 8.92
CA ARG A 272 3.28 18.17 8.50
C ARG A 272 3.40 17.22 7.30
N PRO A 273 4.19 17.56 6.27
CA PRO A 273 5.05 18.75 6.12
C PRO A 273 4.32 20.03 5.64
N GLY A 274 3.01 20.15 5.88
CA GLY A 274 2.22 21.36 5.60
C GLY A 274 2.62 22.59 6.43
N ALA A 275 1.89 23.69 6.28
CA ALA A 275 2.16 24.96 6.96
C ALA A 275 1.73 24.98 8.45
N GLY A 276 1.35 23.83 9.00
CA GLY A 276 0.86 23.69 10.37
C GLY A 276 -0.66 23.90 10.50
N GLU A 277 -1.40 23.79 9.41
CA GLU A 277 -2.86 23.92 9.39
C GLU A 277 -3.52 22.86 10.26
N LEU A 278 -4.63 23.23 10.89
CA LEU A 278 -5.50 22.32 11.63
C LEU A 278 -6.74 22.07 10.78
N ARG A 279 -7.18 20.82 10.70
CA ARG A 279 -8.38 20.43 9.96
C ARG A 279 -9.47 20.00 10.92
N THR A 280 -10.71 20.14 10.46
CA THR A 280 -11.86 19.52 11.14
C THR A 280 -11.90 18.05 10.77
N HIS A 281 -11.65 17.18 11.73
CA HIS A 281 -11.72 15.73 11.56
C HIS A 281 -13.02 15.17 12.12
N ARG A 282 -13.66 14.26 11.38
CA ARG A 282 -14.68 13.36 11.96
C ARG A 282 -13.98 12.07 12.34
N ILE A 283 -13.98 11.71 13.62
CA ILE A 283 -13.33 10.47 14.09
C ILE A 283 -14.25 9.69 15.03
N ALA A 284 -13.94 8.41 15.22
CA ALA A 284 -14.37 7.67 16.39
C ALA A 284 -13.21 7.51 17.38
N VAL A 285 -13.53 7.52 18.68
CA VAL A 285 -12.61 7.14 19.76
C VAL A 285 -13.11 5.82 20.34
N GLY A 286 -12.28 4.78 20.24
CA GLY A 286 -12.56 3.45 20.78
C GLY A 286 -11.79 3.19 22.07
N VAL A 287 -12.47 2.60 23.06
CA VAL A 287 -11.83 2.04 24.27
C VAL A 287 -12.01 0.52 24.23
N TYR A 288 -10.91 -0.20 24.44
CA TYR A 288 -10.87 -1.65 24.36
C TYR A 288 -10.48 -2.25 25.70
N ASP A 289 -11.10 -3.35 26.09
CA ASP A 289 -10.77 -4.09 27.32
C ASP A 289 -10.86 -5.60 27.09
N ASP A 290 -10.49 -6.36 28.12
CA ASP A 290 -10.49 -7.81 28.11
C ASP A 290 -11.91 -8.39 28.04
N GLU A 291 -12.15 -9.20 27.02
CA GLU A 291 -13.25 -10.15 26.95
C GLU A 291 -12.69 -11.56 27.22
N PRO A 292 -13.17 -12.25 28.28
CA PRO A 292 -12.81 -13.63 28.53
C PRO A 292 -13.10 -14.49 27.30
N ARG A 293 -12.17 -15.37 26.94
CA ARG A 293 -12.49 -16.45 26.00
C ARG A 293 -13.30 -17.51 26.75
N ASP A 294 -14.23 -18.18 26.08
CA ASP A 294 -14.96 -19.32 26.65
C ASP A 294 -13.98 -20.34 27.26
N ASP A 295 -14.38 -20.98 28.36
CA ASP A 295 -13.55 -21.77 29.29
C ASP A 295 -12.68 -22.89 28.64
N ASP A 296 -12.92 -23.24 27.37
CA ASP A 296 -12.19 -24.26 26.61
C ASP A 296 -11.07 -23.71 25.69
N ALA A 297 -10.94 -22.38 25.54
CA ALA A 297 -9.93 -21.76 24.68
C ALA A 297 -8.66 -21.41 25.46
N LYS A 298 -7.61 -22.23 25.33
CA LYS A 298 -6.25 -21.85 25.76
C LYS A 298 -5.80 -20.59 25.02
N GLY A 299 -5.65 -19.47 25.72
CA GLY A 299 -5.14 -18.20 25.17
C GLY A 299 -5.36 -17.03 26.13
N SER A 300 -4.69 -15.90 25.86
CA SER A 300 -4.98 -14.61 26.49
C SER A 300 -6.41 -14.14 26.16
N PRO A 301 -7.05 -13.34 27.03
CA PRO A 301 -8.35 -12.72 26.72
C PRO A 301 -8.32 -11.97 25.38
N ARG A 302 -9.47 -11.84 24.71
CA ARG A 302 -9.55 -10.98 23.51
C ARG A 302 -9.62 -9.53 23.96
N LEU A 303 -9.07 -8.62 23.17
CA LEU A 303 -9.28 -7.19 23.33
C LEU A 303 -10.43 -6.78 22.43
N VAL A 304 -11.56 -6.40 23.03
CA VAL A 304 -12.78 -5.98 22.32
C VAL A 304 -13.13 -4.55 22.67
N ARG A 305 -13.78 -3.87 21.73
CA ARG A 305 -14.24 -2.50 21.94
C ARG A 305 -15.40 -2.48 22.94
N THR A 306 -15.19 -1.85 24.08
CA THR A 306 -16.21 -1.69 25.15
C THR A 306 -16.95 -0.37 25.05
N HIS A 307 -16.29 0.66 24.52
CA HIS A 307 -16.90 1.97 24.29
C HIS A 307 -16.46 2.57 22.96
N ARG A 308 -17.36 3.34 22.34
CA ARG A 308 -17.14 4.05 21.08
C ARG A 308 -17.86 5.39 21.12
N VAL A 309 -17.15 6.46 20.81
CA VAL A 309 -17.70 7.82 20.72
C VAL A 309 -17.27 8.46 19.41
N GLU A 310 -18.22 8.97 18.62
CA GLU A 310 -17.90 9.80 17.45
C GLU A 310 -17.85 11.28 17.82
N VAL A 311 -16.83 11.98 17.33
CA VAL A 311 -16.60 13.38 17.65
C VAL A 311 -16.01 14.13 16.46
N ASP A 312 -16.37 15.41 16.33
CA ASP A 312 -15.73 16.35 15.42
C ASP A 312 -14.56 17.01 16.17
N VAL A 313 -13.33 16.71 15.75
CA VAL A 313 -12.10 17.30 16.32
C VAL A 313 -11.78 18.58 15.58
N THR A 314 -11.86 19.69 16.29
CA THR A 314 -11.61 21.04 15.78
C THR A 314 -10.61 21.77 16.66
N GLY A 315 -9.64 22.43 16.04
CA GLY A 315 -8.56 23.13 16.76
C GLY A 315 -7.54 22.16 17.39
N GLU A 316 -6.68 22.70 18.24
CA GLU A 316 -5.55 21.94 18.81
C GLU A 316 -5.97 20.92 19.87
N ARG A 317 -7.05 21.20 20.60
CA ARG A 317 -7.56 20.33 21.67
C ARG A 317 -9.08 20.30 21.59
N THR A 318 -9.64 19.11 21.53
CA THR A 318 -11.09 18.91 21.53
C THR A 318 -11.47 18.02 22.71
N PRO A 319 -12.22 18.53 23.71
CA PRO A 319 -12.76 17.73 24.79
C PRO A 319 -13.74 16.66 24.29
N VAL A 320 -13.73 15.48 24.92
CA VAL A 320 -14.69 14.40 24.64
C VAL A 320 -15.43 14.05 25.93
N PRO A 321 -16.48 14.83 26.30
CA PRO A 321 -17.18 14.68 27.58
C PRO A 321 -17.82 13.30 27.77
N ASP A 322 -18.24 12.65 26.68
CA ASP A 322 -18.92 11.36 26.70
C ASP A 322 -18.03 10.21 27.22
N LEU A 323 -16.71 10.42 27.29
CA LEU A 323 -15.77 9.47 27.88
C LEU A 323 -15.53 9.70 29.38
N ILE A 324 -16.07 10.74 29.99
CA ILE A 324 -15.91 10.98 31.44
C ILE A 324 -16.67 9.90 32.23
N GLY A 325 -16.00 9.24 33.16
CA GLY A 325 -16.51 8.14 33.98
C GLY A 325 -16.35 6.74 33.35
N VAL A 326 -15.97 6.68 32.08
CA VAL A 326 -15.67 5.44 31.36
C VAL A 326 -14.36 4.84 31.88
N PRO A 327 -14.27 3.52 32.15
CA PRO A 327 -12.99 2.87 32.44
C PRO A 327 -12.00 3.07 31.30
N ARG A 328 -10.72 3.35 31.59
CA ARG A 328 -9.70 3.60 30.56
C ARG A 328 -9.41 2.41 29.63
N GLY A 329 -9.92 1.23 29.95
CA GLY A 329 -9.67 -0.01 29.20
C GLY A 329 -8.21 -0.45 29.26
N LYS A 330 -7.78 -1.29 28.32
CA LYS A 330 -6.38 -1.65 28.04
C LYS A 330 -5.78 -0.83 26.90
N LEU A 331 -6.60 -0.43 25.94
CA LEU A 331 -6.19 0.28 24.73
C LEU A 331 -7.20 1.40 24.43
N VAL A 332 -6.68 2.58 24.12
CA VAL A 332 -7.45 3.73 23.61
C VAL A 332 -6.98 4.02 22.19
N LEU A 333 -7.93 4.01 21.24
CA LEU A 333 -7.67 4.26 19.83
C LEU A 333 -8.40 5.52 19.39
N VAL A 334 -7.66 6.59 19.09
CA VAL A 334 -8.24 7.76 18.40
C VAL A 334 -8.28 7.47 16.90
N ASN A 335 -9.34 7.91 16.22
CA ASN A 335 -9.63 7.50 14.84
C ASN A 335 -9.85 5.99 14.67
N ASP A 336 -10.55 5.39 15.62
CA ASP A 336 -11.19 4.08 15.44
C ASP A 336 -12.14 4.12 14.21
N ASP A 337 -12.44 2.95 13.64
CA ASP A 337 -13.10 2.75 12.34
C ASP A 337 -12.44 3.45 11.14
N ASP A 338 -11.27 4.05 11.33
CA ASP A 338 -10.46 4.70 10.28
C ASP A 338 -11.23 5.80 9.51
N LEU A 339 -11.97 6.65 10.22
CA LEU A 339 -12.89 7.62 9.59
C LEU A 339 -12.20 8.84 8.97
N THR A 340 -10.96 9.16 9.35
CA THR A 340 -10.22 10.31 8.81
C THR A 340 -8.83 9.97 8.33
N TYR A 341 -8.25 10.83 7.48
CA TYR A 341 -6.82 10.81 7.14
C TYR A 341 -5.99 11.59 8.18
N CYS A 342 -5.20 10.89 9.00
CA CYS A 342 -4.36 11.48 10.06
C CYS A 342 -3.18 10.57 10.44
N ALA A 343 -2.13 11.15 11.02
CA ALA A 343 -1.06 10.39 11.68
C ALA A 343 -1.47 10.07 13.14
N LEU A 344 -1.82 8.82 13.41
CA LEU A 344 -2.22 8.37 14.73
C LEU A 344 -1.01 8.25 15.67
N ARG A 345 -1.19 8.61 16.95
CA ARG A 345 -0.29 8.24 18.05
C ARG A 345 -1.04 7.58 19.18
N LEU A 346 -0.44 6.53 19.72
CA LEU A 346 -0.91 5.80 20.89
C LEU A 346 -0.34 6.43 22.16
N ASP A 347 -1.09 6.34 23.25
CA ASP A 347 -0.53 6.65 24.57
C ASP A 347 0.44 5.53 25.04
N PRO A 348 1.34 5.80 25.99
CA PRO A 348 2.34 4.83 26.45
C PRO A 348 1.78 3.52 27.01
N ASP A 349 0.63 3.55 27.69
CA ASP A 349 0.00 2.35 28.25
C ASP A 349 -0.55 1.48 27.11
N SER A 350 -1.25 2.10 26.14
CA SER A 350 -1.73 1.43 24.94
C SER A 350 -0.59 0.80 24.13
N LEU A 351 0.53 1.53 23.94
CA LEU A 351 1.69 1.00 23.23
C LEU A 351 2.30 -0.22 23.95
N THR A 352 2.36 -0.18 25.28
CA THR A 352 2.84 -1.31 26.09
C THR A 352 1.95 -2.54 25.89
N VAL A 353 0.62 -2.36 25.85
CA VAL A 353 -0.32 -3.45 25.57
C VAL A 353 -0.11 -4.05 24.19
N LEU A 354 0.18 -3.24 23.16
CA LEU A 354 0.40 -3.75 21.81
C LEU A 354 1.60 -4.71 21.71
N VAL A 355 2.70 -4.41 22.41
CA VAL A 355 3.92 -5.24 22.38
C VAL A 355 3.62 -6.71 22.64
N ASP A 356 2.76 -6.99 23.62
CA ASP A 356 2.45 -8.36 24.03
C ASP A 356 1.14 -8.89 23.43
N ARG A 357 0.21 -8.01 23.03
CA ARG A 357 -1.19 -8.37 22.80
C ARG A 357 -1.83 -7.80 21.53
N ILE A 358 -1.05 -7.28 20.58
CA ILE A 358 -1.63 -6.78 19.33
C ILE A 358 -2.48 -7.82 18.60
N GLY A 359 -2.07 -9.10 18.62
CA GLY A 359 -2.85 -10.21 18.07
C GLY A 359 -4.14 -10.57 18.83
N ASP A 360 -4.35 -10.03 20.03
CA ASP A 360 -5.58 -10.26 20.81
C ASP A 360 -6.70 -9.28 20.45
N ILE A 361 -6.42 -8.19 19.74
CA ILE A 361 -7.45 -7.25 19.24
C ILE A 361 -8.36 -8.03 18.30
N ALA A 362 -9.65 -8.13 18.62
CA ALA A 362 -10.55 -9.05 17.94
C ALA A 362 -10.83 -8.65 16.48
N GLU A 363 -11.10 -7.36 16.25
CA GLU A 363 -11.46 -6.84 14.93
C GLU A 363 -10.20 -6.50 14.11
N PRO A 364 -10.17 -6.82 12.80
CA PRO A 364 -8.98 -6.65 11.97
C PRO A 364 -8.62 -5.18 11.68
N LEU A 365 -9.63 -4.30 11.52
CA LEU A 365 -9.40 -2.89 11.23
C LEU A 365 -8.68 -2.15 12.38
N PRO A 366 -9.16 -2.15 13.64
CA PRO A 366 -8.44 -1.46 14.72
C PRO A 366 -7.06 -2.05 14.97
N ARG A 367 -6.89 -3.37 14.79
CA ARG A 367 -5.58 -4.01 14.86
C ARG A 367 -4.63 -3.49 13.77
N THR A 368 -5.13 -3.31 12.54
CA THR A 368 -4.39 -2.70 11.43
C THR A 368 -4.04 -1.22 11.70
N LEU A 369 -4.92 -0.47 12.36
CA LEU A 369 -4.63 0.90 12.78
C LEU A 369 -3.50 0.96 13.81
N CYS A 370 -3.46 0.02 14.76
CA CYS A 370 -2.37 -0.14 15.70
C CYS A 370 -1.03 -0.45 14.99
N TRP A 371 -1.04 -1.36 14.02
CA TRP A 371 0.14 -1.62 13.17
C TRP A 371 0.60 -0.39 12.39
N SER A 372 -0.34 0.32 11.78
CA SER A 372 -0.04 1.56 11.04
C SER A 372 0.55 2.62 11.95
N ALA A 373 0.03 2.79 13.18
CA ALA A 373 0.58 3.74 14.14
C ALA A 373 2.02 3.38 14.53
N ALA A 374 2.29 2.11 14.84
CA ALA A 374 3.63 1.64 15.18
C ALA A 374 4.62 1.84 14.01
N TRP A 375 4.19 1.54 12.78
CA TRP A 375 5.02 1.74 11.58
C TRP A 375 5.35 3.22 11.32
N GLU A 376 4.36 4.12 11.41
CA GLU A 376 4.61 5.55 11.22
C GLU A 376 5.48 6.12 12.35
N MET A 377 5.28 5.69 13.60
CA MET A 377 6.18 6.03 14.71
C MET A 377 7.63 5.55 14.46
N THR A 378 7.84 4.37 13.86
CA THR A 378 9.18 3.92 13.48
C THR A 378 9.79 4.78 12.39
N ARG A 379 9.01 5.12 11.37
CA ARG A 379 9.45 5.99 10.27
C ARG A 379 9.79 7.41 10.71
N GLU A 380 9.12 7.91 11.74
CA GLU A 380 9.33 9.24 12.31
C GLU A 380 10.35 9.25 13.46
N ALA A 381 11.06 8.14 13.69
CA ALA A 381 12.05 8.01 14.76
C ALA A 381 11.47 8.26 16.17
N GLU A 382 10.24 7.81 16.39
CA GLU A 382 9.55 7.79 17.70
C GLU A 382 9.45 6.38 18.30
N LEU A 383 9.57 5.33 17.49
CA LEU A 383 9.66 3.93 17.91
C LEU A 383 10.92 3.30 17.31
N LYS A 384 11.72 2.58 18.11
CA LYS A 384 12.96 1.99 17.60
C LYS A 384 12.64 0.93 16.55
N ALA A 385 13.46 0.86 15.50
CA ALA A 385 13.29 -0.11 14.43
C ALA A 385 13.34 -1.54 14.96
N ARG A 386 14.25 -1.83 15.91
CA ARG A 386 14.33 -3.15 16.56
C ARG A 386 13.09 -3.54 17.36
N ASP A 387 12.40 -2.57 17.95
CA ASP A 387 11.18 -2.81 18.73
C ASP A 387 10.02 -3.09 17.78
N PHE A 388 9.92 -2.38 16.66
CA PHE A 388 8.96 -2.69 15.60
C PHE A 388 9.19 -4.07 14.99
N VAL A 389 10.44 -4.45 14.70
CA VAL A 389 10.76 -5.79 14.19
C VAL A 389 10.37 -6.87 15.20
N SER A 390 10.61 -6.64 16.50
CA SER A 390 10.22 -7.57 17.57
C SER A 390 8.70 -7.69 17.70
N LEU A 391 7.99 -6.56 17.64
CA LEU A 391 6.52 -6.50 17.62
C LEU A 391 5.96 -7.30 16.45
N VAL A 392 6.47 -7.07 15.22
CA VAL A 392 6.02 -7.82 14.04
C VAL A 392 6.33 -9.30 14.23
N ALA A 393 7.56 -9.68 14.57
CA ALA A 393 7.97 -11.07 14.74
C ALA A 393 7.12 -11.84 15.78
N GLY A 394 6.71 -11.18 16.86
CA GLY A 394 5.83 -11.77 17.88
C GLY A 394 4.33 -11.75 17.53
N GLY A 395 3.88 -10.74 16.78
CA GLY A 395 2.46 -10.44 16.59
C GLY A 395 1.85 -10.88 15.25
N PHE A 396 2.65 -10.96 14.17
CA PHE A 396 2.08 -11.17 12.81
C PHE A 396 1.34 -12.50 12.65
N GLY A 397 1.66 -13.51 13.47
CA GLY A 397 0.98 -14.80 13.47
C GLY A 397 -0.48 -14.74 13.96
N GLY A 398 -0.85 -13.68 14.68
CA GLY A 398 -2.22 -13.40 15.13
C GLY A 398 -3.09 -12.69 14.09
N GLU A 399 -2.53 -12.27 12.96
CA GLU A 399 -3.32 -11.61 11.92
C GLU A 399 -4.20 -12.57 11.14
N THR A 400 -5.41 -12.09 10.83
CA THR A 400 -6.41 -12.80 10.04
C THR A 400 -6.40 -12.38 8.57
N GLU A 401 -6.03 -11.13 8.29
CA GLU A 401 -6.03 -10.58 6.93
C GLU A 401 -4.64 -10.78 6.30
N ILE A 402 -4.57 -11.63 5.27
CA ILE A 402 -3.27 -11.98 4.66
C ILE A 402 -2.58 -10.78 4.00
N GLY A 403 -3.34 -9.81 3.47
CA GLY A 403 -2.77 -8.56 2.96
C GLY A 403 -2.03 -7.77 4.03
N VAL A 404 -2.53 -7.78 5.27
CA VAL A 404 -1.87 -7.15 6.44
C VAL A 404 -0.58 -7.90 6.76
N VAL A 405 -0.62 -9.24 6.85
CA VAL A 405 0.59 -10.06 7.08
C VAL A 405 1.68 -9.76 6.05
N GLN A 406 1.35 -9.79 4.75
CA GLN A 406 2.33 -9.55 3.69
C GLN A 406 2.95 -8.16 3.79
N ARG A 407 2.16 -7.15 4.14
CA ARG A 407 2.65 -5.78 4.32
C ARG A 407 3.55 -5.64 5.55
N LEU A 408 3.15 -6.22 6.68
CA LEU A 408 3.94 -6.21 7.92
C LEU A 408 5.31 -6.86 7.71
N LEU A 409 5.37 -7.99 7.01
CA LEU A 409 6.63 -8.67 6.73
C LEU A 409 7.54 -7.82 5.83
N MET A 410 6.98 -7.13 4.82
CA MET A 410 7.73 -6.19 3.98
C MET A 410 8.25 -4.98 4.77
N GLN A 411 7.43 -4.44 5.69
CA GLN A 411 7.82 -3.35 6.58
C GLN A 411 8.91 -3.78 7.57
N ALA A 412 8.81 -4.99 8.14
CA ALA A 412 9.84 -5.54 9.01
C ALA A 412 11.17 -5.74 8.27
N GLN A 413 11.14 -6.25 7.04
CA GLN A 413 12.33 -6.34 6.18
C GLN A 413 12.94 -4.95 5.91
N THR A 414 12.10 -3.95 5.63
CA THR A 414 12.54 -2.57 5.45
C THR A 414 13.16 -2.00 6.73
N SER A 415 12.57 -2.27 7.89
CA SER A 415 13.10 -1.85 9.19
C SER A 415 14.47 -2.46 9.45
N VAL A 416 14.64 -3.78 9.27
CA VAL A 416 15.94 -4.45 9.46
C VAL A 416 16.96 -3.91 8.45
N ALA A 417 16.59 -3.78 7.19
CA ALA A 417 17.51 -3.34 6.15
C ALA A 417 17.93 -1.87 6.37
N SER A 418 16.98 -0.96 6.50
CA SER A 418 17.22 0.46 6.30
C SER A 418 17.18 1.29 7.58
N TYR A 419 16.40 0.89 8.59
CA TYR A 419 16.14 1.73 9.77
C TYR A 419 16.86 1.27 11.04
N ALA A 420 17.15 -0.02 11.17
CA ALA A 420 17.85 -0.55 12.33
C ALA A 420 19.35 -0.25 12.27
N ASP A 421 19.99 -0.22 13.43
CA ASP A 421 21.44 -0.24 13.53
C ASP A 421 22.02 -1.42 12.74
N GLU A 422 23.09 -1.18 11.98
CA GLU A 422 23.62 -2.15 11.02
C GLU A 422 24.23 -3.38 11.70
N GLY A 423 24.90 -3.19 12.84
CA GLY A 423 25.45 -4.30 13.62
C GLY A 423 24.33 -5.16 14.20
N TRP A 424 23.32 -4.52 14.81
CA TRP A 424 22.15 -5.24 15.30
C TRP A 424 21.38 -5.95 14.17
N ALA A 425 21.20 -5.30 13.02
CA ALA A 425 20.48 -5.87 11.88
C ALA A 425 21.14 -7.15 11.35
N ALA A 426 22.46 -7.16 11.24
CA ALA A 426 23.24 -8.33 10.82
C ALA A 426 23.25 -9.44 11.89
N ASP A 427 23.56 -9.09 13.15
CA ASP A 427 23.79 -10.08 14.21
C ASP A 427 22.49 -10.65 14.79
N ARG A 428 21.39 -9.89 14.76
CA ARG A 428 20.12 -10.24 15.42
C ARG A 428 18.87 -9.97 14.60
N GLY A 429 18.81 -8.89 13.83
CA GLY A 429 17.61 -8.47 13.10
C GLY A 429 17.15 -9.49 12.05
N TRP A 430 18.03 -9.85 11.12
CA TRP A 430 17.73 -10.89 10.12
C TRP A 430 17.49 -12.26 10.74
N PRO A 431 18.34 -12.76 11.68
CA PRO A 431 18.07 -14.01 12.40
C PRO A 431 16.70 -14.04 13.09
N LEU A 432 16.32 -12.98 13.81
CA LEU A 432 15.03 -12.88 14.50
C LEU A 432 13.86 -13.02 13.52
N LEU A 433 13.91 -12.31 12.39
CA LEU A 433 12.85 -12.36 11.39
C LEU A 433 12.77 -13.74 10.71
N VAL A 434 13.92 -14.32 10.35
CA VAL A 434 14.00 -15.64 9.73
C VAL A 434 13.48 -16.73 10.68
N ASP A 435 13.83 -16.67 11.97
CA ASP A 435 13.35 -17.62 12.97
C ASP A 435 11.84 -17.51 13.18
N ALA A 436 11.30 -16.29 13.25
CA ALA A 436 9.86 -16.07 13.36
C ALA A 436 9.10 -16.61 12.13
N LEU A 437 9.64 -16.38 10.93
CA LEU A 437 9.10 -16.93 9.69
C LEU A 437 9.18 -18.46 9.66
N ARG A 438 10.29 -19.07 10.06
CA ARG A 438 10.43 -20.54 10.14
C ARG A 438 9.43 -21.14 11.13
N PHE A 439 9.33 -20.57 12.32
CA PHE A 439 8.34 -20.99 13.31
C PHE A 439 6.91 -20.91 12.75
N ARG A 440 6.60 -19.83 12.02
CA ARG A 440 5.29 -19.69 11.38
C ARG A 440 5.09 -20.70 10.25
N LEU A 441 6.12 -21.00 9.46
CA LEU A 441 6.06 -22.01 8.41
C LEU A 441 5.69 -23.39 8.99
N ASP A 442 6.29 -23.74 10.13
CA ASP A 442 6.09 -25.02 10.81
C ASP A 442 4.71 -25.13 11.50
N THR A 443 4.09 -24.00 11.85
CA THR A 443 2.81 -23.94 12.57
C THR A 443 1.61 -23.53 11.71
N ALA A 444 1.83 -22.98 10.52
CA ALA A 444 0.75 -22.59 9.61
C ALA A 444 -0.01 -23.82 9.11
N PRO A 445 -1.35 -23.72 8.92
CA PRO A 445 -2.10 -24.82 8.31
C PRO A 445 -1.53 -25.15 6.91
N PRO A 446 -1.28 -26.45 6.61
CA PRO A 446 -0.80 -26.89 5.30
C PRO A 446 -1.64 -26.36 4.15
N GLY A 447 -0.99 -25.76 3.16
CA GLY A 447 -1.65 -25.20 1.98
C GLY A 447 -2.52 -23.99 2.30
N SER A 448 -2.21 -23.23 3.37
CA SER A 448 -2.85 -21.95 3.67
C SER A 448 -2.10 -20.78 3.03
N ASP A 449 -2.78 -19.63 2.95
CA ASP A 449 -2.16 -18.40 2.47
C ASP A 449 -1.07 -17.91 3.42
N ALA A 450 -1.19 -18.16 4.73
CA ALA A 450 -0.14 -17.87 5.70
C ALA A 450 1.14 -18.68 5.43
N GLN A 451 1.01 -19.94 5.02
CA GLN A 451 2.15 -20.76 4.61
C GLN A 451 2.82 -20.16 3.37
N LEU A 452 2.03 -19.81 2.36
CA LEU A 452 2.52 -19.22 1.10
C LEU A 452 3.19 -17.86 1.34
N SER A 453 2.58 -16.97 2.14
CA SER A 453 3.14 -15.65 2.43
C SER A 453 4.47 -15.75 3.16
N VAL A 454 4.60 -16.70 4.09
CA VAL A 454 5.84 -16.92 4.85
C VAL A 454 6.98 -17.37 3.94
N VAL A 455 6.74 -18.33 3.04
CA VAL A 455 7.76 -18.75 2.07
C VAL A 455 8.13 -17.59 1.14
N ASN A 456 7.12 -16.82 0.70
CA ASN A 456 7.35 -15.66 -0.14
C ASN A 456 8.22 -14.60 0.54
N SER A 457 7.98 -14.35 1.83
CA SER A 457 8.77 -13.41 2.63
C SER A 457 10.17 -13.94 2.95
N LEU A 458 10.32 -15.23 3.28
CA LEU A 458 11.63 -15.85 3.50
C LEU A 458 12.54 -15.68 2.28
N ALA A 459 12.01 -15.84 1.07
CA ALA A 459 12.77 -15.71 -0.18
C ALA A 459 13.36 -14.30 -0.42
N ALA A 460 12.91 -13.28 0.32
CA ALA A 460 13.40 -11.90 0.22
C ALA A 460 14.30 -11.49 1.41
N CYS A 461 14.57 -12.39 2.36
CA CYS A 461 15.41 -12.13 3.52
C CYS A 461 16.90 -12.39 3.24
N VAL A 462 17.77 -11.92 4.14
CA VAL A 462 19.13 -12.43 4.27
C VAL A 462 19.08 -13.75 5.05
N LEU A 463 19.48 -14.85 4.41
CA LEU A 463 19.27 -16.22 4.89
C LEU A 463 20.57 -16.89 5.35
N ASP A 464 20.44 -17.80 6.31
CA ASP A 464 21.51 -18.71 6.72
C ASP A 464 21.63 -19.92 5.76
N ASP A 465 22.79 -20.60 5.80
CA ASP A 465 23.05 -21.76 4.94
C ASP A 465 22.01 -22.89 5.15
N ALA A 466 21.57 -23.12 6.40
CA ALA A 466 20.60 -24.16 6.71
C ALA A 466 19.20 -23.89 6.11
N THR A 467 18.82 -22.63 5.94
CA THR A 467 17.56 -22.25 5.28
C THR A 467 17.71 -22.34 3.75
N LEU A 468 18.86 -21.94 3.21
CA LEU A 468 19.16 -22.07 1.79
C LEU A 468 19.19 -23.53 1.34
N GLU A 469 19.81 -24.42 2.11
CA GLU A 469 19.82 -25.87 1.84
C GLU A 469 18.40 -26.45 1.78
N ARG A 470 17.51 -26.02 2.69
CA ARG A 470 16.10 -26.44 2.67
C ARG A 470 15.36 -25.90 1.46
N MET A 471 15.55 -24.63 1.11
CA MET A 471 14.94 -24.04 -0.10
C MET A 471 15.41 -24.72 -1.38
N HIS A 472 16.69 -25.10 -1.46
CA HIS A 472 17.23 -25.85 -2.59
C HIS A 472 16.61 -27.25 -2.65
N GLY A 473 16.48 -27.92 -1.50
CA GLY A 473 15.71 -29.16 -1.39
C GLY A 473 14.29 -28.99 -1.95
N TRP A 474 13.57 -27.94 -1.55
CA TRP A 474 12.21 -27.68 -2.04
C TRP A 474 12.16 -27.47 -3.55
N LEU A 475 13.13 -26.76 -4.13
CA LEU A 475 13.24 -26.57 -5.59
C LEU A 475 13.43 -27.89 -6.33
N LEU A 476 14.06 -28.88 -5.69
CA LEU A 476 14.29 -30.24 -6.19
C LEU A 476 13.19 -31.23 -5.77
N ASP A 477 12.07 -30.73 -5.25
CA ASP A 477 10.96 -31.52 -4.72
C ASP A 477 11.34 -32.48 -3.57
N VAL A 478 12.36 -32.11 -2.79
CA VAL A 478 12.85 -32.83 -1.59
C VAL A 478 12.41 -32.10 -0.33
N ASP A 479 11.82 -32.83 0.62
CA ASP A 479 11.38 -32.33 1.93
C ASP A 479 10.52 -31.05 1.87
N VAL A 480 9.70 -30.93 0.82
CA VAL A 480 8.75 -29.83 0.64
C VAL A 480 7.75 -29.80 1.80
N PRO A 481 7.52 -28.64 2.44
CA PRO A 481 6.54 -28.50 3.51
C PRO A 481 5.16 -28.96 3.02
N LYS A 482 4.48 -29.77 3.82
CA LYS A 482 3.17 -30.31 3.46
C LYS A 482 2.23 -29.17 3.04
N GLY A 483 1.61 -29.32 1.87
CA GLY A 483 0.65 -28.36 1.32
C GLY A 483 1.25 -27.17 0.58
N LEU A 484 2.57 -26.97 0.63
CA LEU A 484 3.26 -26.00 -0.22
C LEU A 484 3.29 -26.54 -1.67
N SER A 485 2.74 -25.77 -2.60
CA SER A 485 2.85 -26.04 -4.03
C SER A 485 4.16 -25.45 -4.54
N VAL A 486 5.04 -26.28 -5.09
CA VAL A 486 6.26 -25.83 -5.79
C VAL A 486 5.94 -25.71 -7.28
N ASP A 487 5.01 -24.82 -7.60
CA ASP A 487 4.59 -24.50 -8.97
C ASP A 487 5.57 -23.53 -9.65
N THR A 488 5.34 -23.22 -10.93
CA THR A 488 6.24 -22.41 -11.76
C THR A 488 6.71 -21.12 -11.08
N ASP A 489 5.79 -20.31 -10.53
CA ASP A 489 6.16 -19.05 -9.90
C ASP A 489 6.88 -19.27 -8.55
N MET A 490 6.56 -20.32 -7.79
CA MET A 490 7.30 -20.69 -6.58
C MET A 490 8.72 -21.18 -6.89
N ARG A 491 8.92 -21.96 -7.95
CA ARG A 491 10.24 -22.42 -8.40
C ARG A 491 11.16 -21.24 -8.72
N TRP A 492 10.68 -20.28 -9.52
CA TRP A 492 11.40 -19.04 -9.80
C TRP A 492 11.75 -18.28 -8.53
N ARG A 493 10.83 -18.21 -7.57
CA ARG A 493 11.06 -17.52 -6.30
C ARG A 493 12.15 -18.17 -5.45
N LEU A 494 12.11 -19.50 -5.32
CA LEU A 494 13.15 -20.26 -4.62
C LEU A 494 14.50 -20.10 -5.32
N LEU A 495 14.53 -20.20 -6.65
CA LEU A 495 15.73 -20.03 -7.45
C LEU A 495 16.33 -18.63 -7.32
N GLN A 496 15.50 -17.58 -7.30
CA GLN A 496 15.94 -16.21 -7.06
C GLN A 496 16.54 -16.02 -5.65
N ALA A 497 15.94 -16.62 -4.62
CA ALA A 497 16.50 -16.58 -3.27
C ALA A 497 17.88 -17.28 -3.23
N LEU A 498 18.02 -18.44 -3.88
CA LEU A 498 19.29 -19.16 -3.98
C LEU A 498 20.32 -18.35 -4.78
N ALA A 499 19.93 -17.78 -5.93
CA ALA A 499 20.78 -16.92 -6.76
C ALA A 499 21.28 -15.71 -5.96
N ALA A 500 20.40 -15.05 -5.19
CA ALA A 500 20.76 -13.92 -4.33
C ALA A 500 21.80 -14.26 -3.25
N HIS A 501 21.97 -15.53 -2.90
CA HIS A 501 22.95 -15.99 -1.92
C HIS A 501 24.12 -16.77 -2.57
N GLY A 502 24.20 -16.76 -3.92
CA GLY A 502 25.26 -17.45 -4.66
C GLY A 502 25.17 -18.98 -4.56
N LYS A 503 23.96 -19.51 -4.30
CA LYS A 503 23.68 -20.94 -4.16
C LYS A 503 22.97 -21.54 -5.39
N ALA A 504 22.72 -20.73 -6.42
CA ALA A 504 22.26 -21.18 -7.72
C ALA A 504 23.31 -20.89 -8.80
N THR A 505 23.37 -21.77 -9.79
CA THR A 505 24.23 -21.66 -10.97
C THR A 505 23.47 -21.08 -12.16
N ASP A 506 24.19 -20.50 -13.13
CA ASP A 506 23.58 -20.05 -14.40
C ASP A 506 22.89 -21.21 -15.14
N ALA A 507 23.42 -22.42 -15.03
CA ALA A 507 22.81 -23.62 -15.59
C ALA A 507 21.43 -23.92 -14.98
N GLU A 508 21.27 -23.77 -13.66
CA GLU A 508 19.95 -23.94 -13.01
C GLU A 508 18.95 -22.87 -13.46
N ILE A 509 19.41 -21.63 -13.69
CA ILE A 509 18.58 -20.54 -14.25
C ILE A 509 18.15 -20.88 -15.68
N ASP A 510 19.06 -21.34 -16.51
CA ASP A 510 18.78 -21.70 -17.90
C ASP A 510 17.84 -22.91 -17.99
N GLU A 511 18.03 -23.94 -17.16
CA GLU A 511 17.14 -25.09 -17.11
C GLU A 511 15.72 -24.69 -16.66
N GLU A 512 15.58 -23.80 -15.69
CA GLU A 512 14.25 -23.33 -15.27
C GLU A 512 13.59 -22.46 -16.35
N LEU A 513 14.38 -21.68 -17.11
CA LEU A 513 13.88 -20.95 -18.29
C LEU A 513 13.41 -21.88 -19.41
N GLU A 514 14.08 -23.02 -19.61
CA GLU A 514 13.61 -24.05 -20.53
C GLU A 514 12.29 -24.69 -20.06
N ARG A 515 12.06 -24.79 -18.75
CA ARG A 515 10.79 -25.25 -18.16
C ARG A 515 9.67 -24.23 -18.28
N ASP A 516 9.96 -22.93 -18.20
CA ASP A 516 9.01 -21.82 -18.40
C ASP A 516 9.41 -20.93 -19.59
N PRO A 517 9.23 -21.38 -20.86
CA PRO A 517 9.66 -20.64 -22.05
C PRO A 517 8.70 -19.49 -22.41
N THR A 518 8.05 -18.89 -21.42
CA THR A 518 7.08 -17.79 -21.57
C THR A 518 7.74 -16.41 -21.43
N SER A 519 7.00 -15.34 -21.73
CA SER A 519 7.46 -13.98 -21.45
C SER A 519 7.74 -13.77 -19.95
N THR A 520 6.93 -14.36 -19.08
CA THR A 520 7.10 -14.26 -17.63
C THR A 520 8.35 -15.01 -17.18
N GLY A 521 8.57 -16.25 -17.64
CA GLY A 521 9.78 -17.01 -17.32
C GLY A 521 11.07 -16.30 -17.73
N ARG A 522 11.07 -15.64 -18.90
CA ARG A 522 12.19 -14.77 -19.32
C ARG A 522 12.45 -13.65 -18.32
N ARG A 523 11.41 -12.93 -17.86
CA ARG A 523 11.56 -11.88 -16.84
C ARG A 523 12.14 -12.44 -15.54
N GLN A 524 11.65 -13.61 -15.08
CA GLN A 524 12.13 -14.22 -13.85
C GLN A 524 13.60 -14.67 -13.94
N ALA A 525 14.03 -15.17 -15.10
CA ALA A 525 15.43 -15.52 -15.37
C ALA A 525 16.34 -14.28 -15.33
N GLU A 526 15.91 -13.16 -15.93
CA GLU A 526 16.67 -11.91 -15.92
C GLU A 526 16.83 -11.35 -14.51
N ARG A 527 15.77 -11.42 -13.71
CA ARG A 527 15.85 -11.08 -12.29
C ARG A 527 16.81 -11.99 -11.53
N ALA A 528 16.77 -13.30 -11.75
CA ALA A 528 17.67 -14.26 -11.10
C ALA A 528 19.14 -13.98 -11.44
N ARG A 529 19.45 -13.69 -12.71
CA ARG A 529 20.82 -13.31 -13.15
C ARG A 529 21.29 -12.01 -12.50
N ALA A 530 20.42 -11.00 -12.42
CA ALA A 530 20.74 -9.74 -11.74
C ALA A 530 20.98 -9.93 -10.22
N LEU A 531 20.35 -10.93 -9.60
CA LEU A 531 20.52 -11.26 -8.18
C LEU A 531 21.85 -11.96 -7.86
N VAL A 532 22.56 -12.52 -8.84
CA VAL A 532 23.83 -13.22 -8.58
C VAL A 532 24.82 -12.28 -7.84
N PRO A 533 25.40 -12.69 -6.69
CA PRO A 533 26.18 -11.82 -5.81
C PRO A 533 27.64 -11.68 -6.29
N THR A 534 27.84 -11.27 -7.54
CA THR A 534 29.19 -11.00 -8.09
C THR A 534 29.26 -9.59 -8.68
N ALA A 535 30.47 -9.00 -8.68
CA ALA A 535 30.68 -7.69 -9.28
C ALA A 535 30.34 -7.68 -10.79
N GLU A 536 30.60 -8.79 -11.49
CA GLU A 536 30.30 -8.98 -12.91
C GLU A 536 28.79 -9.00 -13.19
N ALA A 537 28.01 -9.71 -12.37
CA ALA A 537 26.56 -9.73 -12.49
C ALA A 537 25.95 -8.34 -12.25
N LYS A 538 26.43 -7.60 -11.23
CA LYS A 538 26.00 -6.22 -10.99
C LYS A 538 26.37 -5.28 -12.14
N ALA A 539 27.56 -5.43 -12.70
CA ALA A 539 27.98 -4.61 -13.84
C ALA A 539 27.10 -4.87 -15.07
N THR A 540 26.80 -6.14 -15.35
CA THR A 540 25.92 -6.56 -16.44
C THR A 540 24.50 -6.06 -16.24
N ALA A 541 23.94 -6.21 -15.03
CA ALA A 541 22.61 -5.73 -14.71
C ALA A 541 22.50 -4.21 -14.86
N TRP A 542 23.50 -3.46 -14.39
CA TRP A 542 23.57 -2.01 -14.58
C TRP A 542 23.63 -1.62 -16.05
N GLU A 543 24.54 -2.24 -16.81
CA GLU A 543 24.73 -1.95 -18.24
C GLU A 543 23.41 -2.08 -19.00
N ARG A 544 22.70 -3.19 -18.76
CA ARG A 544 21.41 -3.43 -19.40
C ARG A 544 20.32 -2.48 -18.91
N ALA A 545 20.23 -2.24 -17.61
CA ALA A 545 19.17 -1.39 -17.07
C ALA A 545 19.32 0.09 -17.50
N VAL A 546 20.56 0.57 -17.64
CA VAL A 546 20.87 1.99 -17.86
C VAL A 546 21.17 2.32 -19.33
N HIS A 547 21.81 1.43 -20.08
CA HIS A 547 22.31 1.70 -21.43
C HIS A 547 21.60 0.93 -22.55
N ASP A 548 20.86 -0.14 -22.24
CA ASP A 548 20.06 -0.86 -23.25
C ASP A 548 18.67 -0.23 -23.37
N ASP A 549 18.46 0.56 -24.42
CA ASP A 549 17.17 1.23 -24.69
C ASP A 549 16.19 0.34 -25.46
N ASP A 550 16.60 -0.83 -25.94
CA ASP A 550 15.76 -1.70 -26.78
C ASP A 550 15.05 -2.79 -25.97
N ILE A 551 15.40 -3.00 -24.69
CA ILE A 551 14.74 -4.01 -23.84
C ILE A 551 13.30 -3.62 -23.46
N PRO A 552 12.34 -4.57 -23.49
CA PRO A 552 10.97 -4.32 -23.01
C PRO A 552 10.94 -3.81 -21.56
N ASN A 553 9.94 -2.99 -21.21
CA ASN A 553 9.85 -2.35 -19.90
C ASN A 553 9.80 -3.37 -18.78
N ALA A 554 8.96 -4.40 -18.93
CA ALA A 554 8.81 -5.45 -17.93
C ALA A 554 10.12 -6.28 -17.75
N VAL A 555 10.99 -6.34 -18.75
CA VAL A 555 12.32 -6.96 -18.64
C VAL A 555 13.28 -6.05 -17.88
N ASN A 556 13.31 -4.76 -18.20
CA ASN A 556 14.12 -3.77 -17.49
C ASN A 556 13.76 -3.74 -15.99
N GLU A 557 12.47 -3.71 -15.66
CA GLU A 557 11.98 -3.76 -14.29
C GLU A 557 12.41 -5.04 -13.55
N ALA A 558 12.44 -6.19 -14.24
CA ALA A 558 12.90 -7.44 -13.66
C ALA A 558 14.40 -7.40 -13.32
N ILE A 559 15.23 -6.82 -14.21
CA ILE A 559 16.66 -6.62 -13.96
C ILE A 559 16.88 -5.68 -12.77
N ILE A 560 16.20 -4.53 -12.76
CA ILE A 560 16.23 -3.55 -11.67
C ILE A 560 15.81 -4.20 -10.34
N GLY A 561 14.73 -4.99 -10.36
CA GLY A 561 14.23 -5.72 -9.19
C GLY A 561 15.15 -6.82 -8.66
N GLY A 562 16.18 -7.21 -9.41
CA GLY A 562 17.25 -8.11 -8.97
C GLY A 562 18.55 -7.41 -8.60
N PHE A 563 18.68 -6.10 -8.85
CA PHE A 563 19.93 -5.37 -8.69
C PHE A 563 20.36 -5.26 -7.22
N ALA A 564 19.46 -4.82 -6.34
CA ALA A 564 19.77 -4.54 -4.94
C ALA A 564 19.17 -5.58 -3.98
N HIS A 565 20.02 -6.44 -3.40
CA HIS A 565 19.66 -7.35 -2.32
C HIS A 565 20.27 -6.88 -0.99
N PRO A 566 19.57 -6.93 0.17
CA PRO A 566 20.10 -6.45 1.45
C PRO A 566 21.40 -7.13 1.88
N GLY A 567 21.61 -8.40 1.51
CA GLY A 567 22.84 -9.15 1.79
C GLY A 567 24.04 -8.79 0.91
N GLN A 568 23.87 -7.93 -0.11
CA GLN A 568 24.87 -7.68 -1.16
C GLN A 568 25.38 -6.23 -1.20
N ARG A 569 25.08 -5.41 -0.18
CA ARG A 569 25.39 -3.97 -0.15
C ARG A 569 26.84 -3.63 -0.49
N HIS A 570 27.78 -4.45 -0.04
CA HIS A 570 29.21 -4.28 -0.29
C HIS A 570 29.57 -4.29 -1.78
N LEU A 571 28.79 -4.95 -2.64
CA LEU A 571 28.97 -4.95 -4.10
C LEU A 571 28.39 -3.71 -4.78
N LEU A 572 27.50 -3.00 -4.09
CA LEU A 572 26.71 -1.90 -4.66
C LEU A 572 27.33 -0.52 -4.41
N VAL A 573 28.40 -0.44 -3.61
CA VAL A 573 29.08 0.82 -3.26
C VAL A 573 29.49 1.65 -4.48
N PRO A 574 30.09 1.08 -5.55
CA PRO A 574 30.51 1.86 -6.72
C PRO A 574 29.36 2.51 -7.48
N TYR A 575 28.13 2.00 -7.32
CA TYR A 575 26.98 2.43 -8.11
C TYR A 575 26.30 3.67 -7.56
N VAL A 576 26.67 4.13 -6.35
CA VAL A 576 26.22 5.43 -5.83
C VAL A 576 26.73 6.56 -6.73
N GLU A 577 28.03 6.55 -7.03
CA GLU A 577 28.66 7.55 -7.91
C GLU A 577 28.12 7.41 -9.35
N ARG A 578 28.03 6.18 -9.86
CA ARG A 578 27.50 5.93 -11.22
C ARG A 578 26.06 6.41 -11.39
N TYR A 579 25.19 6.21 -10.39
CA TYR A 579 23.82 6.68 -10.43
C TYR A 579 23.75 8.19 -10.72
N PHE A 580 24.43 9.00 -9.91
CA PHE A 580 24.38 10.46 -10.07
C PHE A 580 25.10 10.95 -11.34
N ALA A 581 26.07 10.18 -11.84
CA ALA A 581 26.74 10.51 -13.10
C ALA A 581 25.87 10.21 -14.34
N GLU A 582 25.03 9.18 -14.31
CA GLU A 582 24.38 8.61 -15.51
C GLU A 582 22.86 8.86 -15.56
N VAL A 583 22.19 9.09 -14.44
CA VAL A 583 20.70 9.14 -14.37
C VAL A 583 20.07 10.25 -15.22
N ALA A 584 20.74 11.40 -15.36
CA ALA A 584 20.27 12.50 -16.20
C ALA A 584 20.20 12.09 -17.68
N GLU A 585 21.21 11.37 -18.16
CA GLU A 585 21.27 10.92 -19.55
C GLU A 585 20.18 9.89 -19.86
N VAL A 586 19.88 9.00 -18.91
CA VAL A 586 18.75 8.04 -19.05
C VAL A 586 17.43 8.79 -19.26
N TRP A 587 17.19 9.85 -18.49
CA TRP A 587 15.98 10.67 -18.60
C TRP A 587 15.88 11.40 -19.95
N GLU A 588 17.00 11.85 -20.50
CA GLU A 588 17.04 12.51 -21.80
C GLU A 588 16.80 11.55 -22.98
N ARG A 589 17.31 10.31 -22.87
CA ARG A 589 17.24 9.32 -23.95
C ARG A 589 15.91 8.55 -24.00
N ARG A 590 15.23 8.38 -22.86
CA ARG A 590 14.03 7.54 -22.73
C ARG A 590 12.76 8.38 -22.56
N THR A 591 11.60 7.77 -22.84
CA THR A 591 10.33 8.38 -22.42
C THR A 591 10.25 8.46 -20.90
N SER A 592 9.46 9.38 -20.38
CA SER A 592 9.24 9.60 -18.94
C SER A 592 9.00 8.27 -18.19
N GLU A 593 8.10 7.44 -18.69
CA GLU A 593 7.71 6.17 -18.07
C GLU A 593 8.87 5.17 -18.01
N ARG A 594 9.66 5.06 -19.09
CA ARG A 594 10.81 4.14 -19.16
C ARG A 594 11.98 4.62 -18.32
N ALA A 595 12.16 5.94 -18.20
CA ALA A 595 13.21 6.53 -17.37
C ALA A 595 12.87 6.39 -15.88
N GLN A 596 11.61 6.57 -15.49
CA GLN A 596 11.17 6.51 -14.09
C GLN A 596 11.54 5.20 -13.40
N SER A 597 11.38 4.05 -14.05
CA SER A 597 11.72 2.75 -13.47
C SER A 597 13.20 2.65 -13.10
N VAL A 598 14.10 3.19 -13.95
CA VAL A 598 15.54 3.26 -13.67
C VAL A 598 15.83 4.24 -12.55
N VAL A 599 15.26 5.46 -12.63
CA VAL A 599 15.52 6.54 -11.67
C VAL A 599 15.13 6.12 -10.26
N LEU A 600 13.94 5.53 -10.10
CA LEU A 600 13.42 5.10 -8.80
C LEU A 600 14.03 3.78 -8.34
N GLY A 601 14.13 2.80 -9.24
CA GLY A 601 14.56 1.46 -8.89
C GLY A 601 16.06 1.32 -8.66
N LEU A 602 16.88 2.19 -9.27
CA LEU A 602 18.34 2.24 -9.06
C LEU A 602 18.80 3.41 -8.20
N PHE A 603 17.89 4.23 -7.67
CA PHE A 603 18.28 5.22 -6.64
C PHE A 603 19.01 4.47 -5.50
N PRO A 604 20.17 4.96 -5.01
CA PRO A 604 21.05 4.24 -4.09
C PRO A 604 20.51 4.13 -2.66
N SER A 605 19.29 3.62 -2.50
CA SER A 605 18.57 3.40 -1.24
C SER A 605 19.27 2.41 -0.31
N TRP A 606 20.17 1.57 -0.84
CA TRP A 606 20.99 0.65 -0.07
C TRP A 606 22.13 1.34 0.70
N ALA A 607 22.54 2.55 0.29
CA ALA A 607 23.63 3.31 0.88
C ALA A 607 23.08 4.39 1.82
N VAL A 608 22.57 3.97 2.99
CA VAL A 608 22.03 4.86 4.02
C VAL A 608 23.17 5.52 4.80
N GLU A 609 23.79 6.50 4.14
CA GLU A 609 24.96 7.23 4.59
C GLU A 609 24.79 8.73 4.32
N LYS A 610 25.50 9.56 5.10
CA LYS A 610 25.50 11.02 4.87
C LYS A 610 26.11 11.39 3.51
N SER A 611 27.14 10.67 3.07
CA SER A 611 27.78 10.80 1.75
C SER A 611 26.77 10.71 0.59
N THR A 612 25.80 9.78 0.67
CA THR A 612 24.73 9.64 -0.33
C THR A 612 23.79 10.84 -0.34
N VAL A 613 23.48 11.41 0.83
CA VAL A 613 22.69 12.64 0.93
C VAL A 613 23.44 13.82 0.33
N ASP A 614 24.72 13.96 0.66
CA ASP A 614 25.58 15.03 0.14
C ASP A 614 25.72 14.93 -1.40
N ALA A 615 25.84 13.71 -1.94
CA ALA A 615 25.86 13.48 -3.39
C ALA A 615 24.53 13.85 -4.07
N ALA A 616 23.39 13.48 -3.46
CA ALA A 616 22.09 13.87 -3.94
C ALA A 616 21.88 15.39 -3.90
N ASP A 617 22.33 16.06 -2.82
CA ASP A 617 22.28 17.52 -2.70
C ASP A 617 23.13 18.23 -3.76
N ALA A 618 24.34 17.72 -4.01
CA ALA A 618 25.21 18.26 -5.05
C ALA A 618 24.57 18.12 -6.45
N TRP A 619 23.96 16.96 -6.74
CA TRP A 619 23.25 16.72 -7.99
C TRP A 619 22.00 17.62 -8.12
N LEU A 620 21.21 17.74 -7.05
CA LEU A 620 20.02 18.60 -7.00
C LEU A 620 20.34 20.10 -7.00
N ALA A 621 21.59 20.51 -6.80
CA ALA A 621 21.99 21.92 -6.93
C ALA A 621 22.01 22.39 -8.40
N ASP A 622 22.09 21.47 -9.37
CA ASP A 622 22.04 21.80 -10.79
C ASP A 622 20.59 21.97 -11.27
N GLU A 623 20.13 23.23 -11.34
CA GLU A 623 18.79 23.61 -11.80
C GLU A 623 18.54 23.34 -13.29
N SER A 624 19.56 22.95 -14.06
CA SER A 624 19.37 22.57 -15.47
C SER A 624 18.69 21.22 -15.65
N HIS A 625 18.71 20.36 -14.63
CA HIS A 625 18.02 19.07 -14.67
C HIS A 625 16.49 19.24 -14.76
N PRO A 626 15.78 18.39 -15.52
CA PRO A 626 14.32 18.46 -15.64
C PRO A 626 13.60 18.42 -14.28
N PRO A 627 12.55 19.23 -14.05
CA PRO A 627 11.84 19.28 -12.77
C PRO A 627 11.28 17.93 -12.31
N ALA A 628 10.71 17.14 -13.22
CA ALA A 628 10.21 15.80 -12.93
C ALA A 628 11.31 14.85 -12.45
N LEU A 629 12.48 14.88 -13.07
CA LEU A 629 13.63 14.07 -12.63
C LEU A 629 14.13 14.53 -11.25
N ARG A 630 14.28 15.84 -11.06
CA ARG A 630 14.68 16.44 -9.77
C ARG A 630 13.74 16.05 -8.64
N ARG A 631 12.43 15.98 -8.91
CA ARG A 631 11.43 15.48 -7.97
C ARG A 631 11.76 14.06 -7.51
N LEU A 632 11.95 13.11 -8.42
CA LEU A 632 12.22 11.70 -8.09
C LEU A 632 13.52 11.53 -7.29
N VAL A 633 14.58 12.25 -7.67
CA VAL A 633 15.86 12.22 -6.93
C VAL A 633 15.71 12.82 -5.52
N SER A 634 14.94 13.91 -5.38
CA SER A 634 14.62 14.52 -4.08
C SER A 634 13.83 13.58 -3.16
N GLU A 635 12.88 12.83 -3.73
CA GLU A 635 12.12 11.80 -3.00
C GLU A 635 13.03 10.67 -2.51
N GLY A 636 13.92 10.16 -3.37
CA GLY A 636 14.92 9.16 -3.00
C GLY A 636 15.83 9.65 -1.86
N ARG A 637 16.33 10.89 -1.97
CA ARG A 637 17.13 11.54 -0.93
C ARG A 637 16.38 11.61 0.41
N ALA A 638 15.11 12.00 0.40
CA ALA A 638 14.29 12.06 1.61
C ALA A 638 14.14 10.68 2.28
N GLY A 639 14.11 9.61 1.49
CA GLY A 639 14.18 8.23 1.99
C GLY A 639 15.44 7.97 2.82
N ILE A 640 16.62 8.38 2.32
CA ILE A 640 17.90 8.23 3.04
C ILE A 640 17.93 9.08 4.31
N VAL A 641 17.49 10.34 4.25
CA VAL A 641 17.44 11.24 5.43
C VAL A 641 16.59 10.63 6.54
N ARG A 642 15.41 10.10 6.19
CA ARG A 642 14.53 9.40 7.13
C ARG A 642 15.22 8.17 7.73
N ALA A 643 15.85 7.35 6.88
CA ALA A 643 16.53 6.14 7.32
C ALA A 643 17.71 6.44 8.25
N LEU A 644 18.45 7.53 8.02
CA LEU A 644 19.52 8.00 8.92
C LEU A 644 18.97 8.39 10.29
N ALA A 645 17.87 9.16 10.34
CA ALA A 645 17.23 9.54 11.61
C ALA A 645 16.72 8.31 12.39
N ALA A 646 16.10 7.36 11.69
CA ALA A 646 15.63 6.12 12.31
C ALA A 646 16.80 5.27 12.87
N ARG A 647 17.93 5.18 12.14
CA ARG A 647 19.15 4.48 12.60
C ARG A 647 19.77 5.14 13.82
N GLU A 648 19.82 6.47 13.85
CA GLU A 648 20.29 7.22 15.01
C GLU A 648 19.42 6.95 16.23
N PHE A 649 18.09 6.98 16.06
CA PHE A 649 17.15 6.70 17.15
C PHE A 649 17.20 5.24 17.62
N ASP A 650 17.35 4.28 16.72
CA ASP A 650 17.47 2.86 17.07
C ASP A 650 18.73 2.57 17.94
N ARG A 651 19.82 3.32 17.73
CA ARG A 651 21.05 3.25 18.53
C ARG A 651 20.95 3.90 19.91
N SER A 652 20.00 4.82 20.10
CA SER A 652 19.91 5.71 21.26
C SER A 652 19.59 5.02 22.59
#